data_AF-A0A961DTS3-F1
#
_entry.id   AF-A0A961DTS3-F1
#
_cell.length_a   1.000
_cell.length_b   1.000
_cell.length_c   1.000
_cell.angle_alpha   90.00
_cell.angle_beta   90.00
_cell.angle_gamma   90.00
#
_symmetry.space_group_name_H-M   'P 1'
#
loop_
_entity.id
_entity.type
_entity.pdbx_description
1 polymer ?
#
loop_
_entity_poly.entity_id
_entity_poly.type
_entity_poly.pdbx_seq_one_letter_code
_entity_poly.pdbx_strand_id
1 'polypeptide(L)'
;MWPPGATTGPLVKLTNPDKVLYPATGTTKAEVFRYYTTIAELMLPHISGRPATRKRWPDGVGGKAFFEKNLPRSAPEWLQRGVLMHRSGETTYPIIDTSVGLAWIAQQAALEVHVPQWVFGPDGKPGPATRLVFDLDPGQGTDMAQMCEVAHAVRELMRDMGLMLYPLTSGSKGLHLYARLADPLSSDGAVTVARRVAEQLERSMPDRVTATMAKSARTGKVFLDWSQNNAAKTTIAPYSLRGRQSPTVAAPRTWDELGDPGLRQLRYDEVLARVAEHGDLLAGLDPPGAASKGAVPGAARKRDRLSAYREKRDGSKTPEPVPQSVPRAGADNRFVIQEHHARRLHYDFRLERDGVLVSWAVPKNLPNTVSENHLAVRTEDHPLEYATFEGVIPKGEYGAGTVKIWDSGNYAAEKFDIAPRGKGGAPKAKGGEVIVYLHGRRINGRYALIQTDGDHWLAHRMKDQPSVRIQDFAPMLATLGSVRSFTADLWAFEGKYDGYRLLIEADHGRLLLQSRNDRDVTSEFPQLHSLAPVLADHHVILDGEVVALDFHGVPNFHAMQNRAGGSRIEFWAFDILHLDGRSLLGVKYRDRRRVLETLAEGTDLIVPPLIDGDGPDALAYSRERKWEGVVAKRWDSTYQPGRRSSAWIKDKNWNTQEIV
;
A
#
# COMPACT_ATOMS: atom_id res chain seq x y z
N MET A 1 13.53 -8.87 -46.00
CA MET A 1 14.99 -8.59 -46.02
C MET A 1 15.36 -8.20 -44.59
N TRP A 2 16.29 -8.93 -43.96
CA TRP A 2 16.65 -8.77 -42.54
C TRP A 2 17.56 -7.54 -42.30
N PRO A 3 17.53 -6.93 -41.10
CA PRO A 3 18.71 -6.28 -40.56
C PRO A 3 19.75 -7.34 -40.12
N PRO A 4 21.05 -7.12 -40.28
CA PRO A 4 22.08 -8.09 -39.87
C PRO A 4 22.06 -8.33 -38.34
N GLY A 5 22.01 -9.60 -37.90
CA GLY A 5 22.26 -9.98 -36.49
C GLY A 5 21.19 -10.83 -35.77
N ALA A 6 20.05 -11.15 -36.38
CA ALA A 6 19.00 -11.95 -35.72
C ALA A 6 19.06 -13.43 -36.13
N THR A 7 19.74 -14.27 -35.36
CA THR A 7 19.65 -15.74 -35.48
C THR A 7 19.53 -16.37 -34.09
N THR A 8 18.28 -16.52 -33.58
CA THR A 8 17.75 -17.59 -32.67
C THR A 8 16.41 -17.17 -31.99
N GLY A 9 15.40 -16.71 -32.73
CA GLY A 9 14.10 -16.30 -32.15
C GLY A 9 12.89 -16.80 -32.95
N PRO A 10 11.66 -16.75 -32.37
CA PRO A 10 10.44 -17.19 -33.07
C PRO A 10 10.19 -16.36 -34.33
N LEU A 11 9.66 -17.01 -35.38
CA LEU A 11 9.43 -16.41 -36.71
C LEU A 11 7.95 -16.46 -37.12
N VAL A 12 7.51 -15.42 -37.83
CA VAL A 12 6.19 -15.35 -38.49
C VAL A 12 6.39 -15.13 -39.99
N LYS A 13 5.83 -16.01 -40.82
CA LYS A 13 5.83 -15.87 -42.27
C LYS A 13 4.63 -15.03 -42.72
N LEU A 14 4.89 -13.90 -43.36
CA LEU A 14 3.86 -13.12 -44.06
C LEU A 14 3.45 -13.85 -45.34
N THR A 15 2.14 -14.07 -45.54
CA THR A 15 1.58 -14.63 -46.77
C THR A 15 0.57 -13.68 -47.39
N ASN A 16 0.45 -13.71 -48.72
CA ASN A 16 -0.38 -12.81 -49.53
C ASN A 16 -0.09 -11.32 -49.22
N PRO A 17 1.17 -10.87 -49.33
CA PRO A 17 1.56 -9.51 -48.97
C PRO A 17 0.78 -8.44 -49.75
N ASP A 18 0.51 -8.68 -51.03
CA ASP A 18 -0.16 -7.73 -51.93
C ASP A 18 -1.70 -7.74 -51.79
N LYS A 19 -2.24 -8.59 -50.91
CA LYS A 19 -3.70 -8.64 -50.69
C LYS A 19 -4.17 -7.32 -50.11
N VAL A 20 -5.05 -6.63 -50.82
CA VAL A 20 -5.68 -5.38 -50.37
C VAL A 20 -6.65 -5.69 -49.23
N LEU A 21 -6.40 -5.11 -48.05
CA LEU A 21 -7.29 -5.21 -46.88
C LEU A 21 -8.19 -3.97 -46.73
N TYR A 22 -7.80 -2.82 -47.28
CA TYR A 22 -8.61 -1.60 -47.31
C TYR A 22 -8.80 -1.09 -48.75
N PRO A 23 -9.88 -1.50 -49.45
CA PRO A 23 -10.07 -1.18 -50.86
C PRO A 23 -10.06 0.32 -51.18
N ALA A 24 -10.65 1.15 -50.31
CA ALA A 24 -10.77 2.60 -50.56
C ALA A 24 -9.42 3.35 -50.55
N THR A 25 -8.39 2.76 -49.95
CA THR A 25 -7.05 3.36 -49.84
C THR A 25 -5.96 2.50 -50.48
N GLY A 26 -6.32 1.33 -51.04
CA GLY A 26 -5.38 0.35 -51.56
C GLY A 26 -4.50 -0.32 -50.51
N THR A 27 -4.72 -0.10 -49.20
CA THR A 27 -3.81 -0.59 -48.17
C THR A 27 -3.78 -2.11 -48.13
N THR A 28 -2.57 -2.65 -48.30
CA THR A 28 -2.25 -4.06 -48.42
C THR A 28 -1.98 -4.72 -47.07
N LYS A 29 -1.97 -6.05 -47.06
CA LYS A 29 -1.58 -6.84 -45.89
C LYS A 29 -0.12 -6.61 -45.50
N ALA A 30 0.78 -6.37 -46.46
CA ALA A 30 2.17 -6.01 -46.19
C ALA A 30 2.30 -4.68 -45.46
N GLU A 31 1.49 -3.68 -45.80
CA GLU A 31 1.45 -2.39 -45.09
C GLU A 31 0.89 -2.55 -43.67
N VAL A 32 -0.17 -3.32 -43.48
CA VAL A 32 -0.71 -3.64 -42.14
C VAL A 32 0.35 -4.37 -41.29
N PHE A 33 1.08 -5.31 -41.88
CA PHE A 33 2.17 -6.02 -41.23
C PHE A 33 3.31 -5.08 -40.83
N ARG A 34 3.71 -4.19 -41.74
CA ARG A 34 4.72 -3.17 -41.47
C ARG A 34 4.28 -2.24 -40.33
N TYR A 35 3.05 -1.73 -40.38
CA TYR A 35 2.51 -0.88 -39.33
C TYR A 35 2.61 -1.54 -37.94
N TYR A 36 2.07 -2.76 -37.79
CA TYR A 36 2.07 -3.44 -36.50
C TYR A 36 3.46 -3.81 -35.99
N THR A 37 4.41 -4.09 -36.88
CA THR A 37 5.80 -4.38 -36.50
C THR A 37 6.58 -3.12 -36.15
N THR A 38 6.33 -1.99 -36.83
CA THR A 38 6.94 -0.69 -36.51
C THR A 38 6.40 -0.11 -35.20
N ILE A 39 5.09 -0.18 -34.97
CA ILE A 39 4.47 0.40 -33.76
C ILE A 39 4.64 -0.48 -32.51
N ALA A 40 5.26 -1.65 -32.64
CA ALA A 40 5.28 -2.68 -31.61
C ALA A 40 5.82 -2.18 -30.26
N GLU A 41 6.95 -1.46 -30.26
CA GLU A 41 7.57 -0.98 -29.02
C GLU A 41 6.64 -0.04 -28.22
N LEU A 42 5.77 0.68 -28.91
CA LEU A 42 4.83 1.66 -28.35
C LEU A 42 3.48 1.01 -28.01
N MET A 43 3.04 0.02 -28.78
CA MET A 43 1.78 -0.68 -28.56
C MET A 43 1.86 -1.72 -27.43
N LEU A 44 2.97 -2.44 -27.34
CA LEU A 44 3.14 -3.56 -26.41
C LEU A 44 2.93 -3.21 -24.93
N PRO A 45 3.42 -2.07 -24.39
CA PRO A 45 3.16 -1.68 -23.01
C PRO A 45 1.67 -1.66 -22.63
N HIS A 46 0.80 -1.33 -23.58
CA HIS A 46 -0.63 -1.16 -23.34
C HIS A 46 -1.48 -2.42 -23.53
N ILE A 47 -0.92 -3.47 -24.12
CA ILE A 47 -1.61 -4.74 -24.42
C ILE A 47 -0.99 -5.97 -23.74
N SER A 48 0.27 -5.88 -23.32
CA SER A 48 0.98 -6.99 -22.66
C SER A 48 0.24 -7.43 -21.40
N GLY A 49 0.24 -8.74 -21.13
CA GLY A 49 -0.45 -9.32 -19.98
C GLY A 49 -1.98 -9.31 -20.06
N ARG A 50 -2.59 -8.75 -21.13
CA ARG A 50 -4.05 -8.68 -21.30
C ARG A 50 -4.51 -9.75 -22.30
N PRO A 51 -5.67 -10.41 -22.12
CA PRO A 51 -6.22 -11.32 -23.12
C PRO A 51 -6.63 -10.56 -24.38
N ALA A 52 -5.97 -10.83 -25.50
CA ALA A 52 -6.25 -10.17 -26.77
C ALA A 52 -7.40 -10.84 -27.51
N THR A 53 -8.54 -10.14 -27.58
CA THR A 53 -9.63 -10.48 -28.51
C THR A 53 -9.30 -9.90 -29.87
N ARG A 54 -9.27 -10.74 -30.92
CA ARG A 54 -8.97 -10.30 -32.28
C ARG A 54 -10.25 -10.10 -33.05
N LYS A 55 -10.32 -9.07 -33.88
CA LYS A 55 -11.34 -8.97 -34.93
C LYS A 55 -10.66 -9.04 -36.28
N ARG A 56 -11.06 -10.03 -37.08
CA ARG A 56 -10.35 -10.44 -38.29
C ARG A 56 -11.17 -10.13 -39.53
N TRP A 57 -10.47 -9.69 -40.57
CA TRP A 57 -10.99 -9.50 -41.92
C TRP A 57 -10.07 -10.20 -42.92
N PRO A 58 -10.20 -11.53 -43.06
CA PRO A 58 -9.33 -12.29 -43.96
C PRO A 58 -9.32 -11.74 -45.39
N ASP A 59 -10.47 -11.22 -45.85
CA ASP A 59 -10.70 -10.68 -47.19
C ASP A 59 -10.79 -9.15 -47.23
N GLY A 60 -10.25 -8.48 -46.20
CA GLY A 60 -10.31 -7.03 -46.08
C GLY A 60 -11.66 -6.50 -45.59
N VAL A 61 -11.72 -5.19 -45.34
CA VAL A 61 -12.86 -4.50 -44.70
C VAL A 61 -14.16 -4.53 -45.51
N GLY A 62 -14.09 -4.83 -46.80
CA GLY A 62 -15.27 -5.08 -47.65
C GLY A 62 -15.87 -6.49 -47.50
N GLY A 63 -15.12 -7.43 -46.91
CA GLY A 63 -15.55 -8.81 -46.68
C GLY A 63 -16.17 -9.04 -45.29
N LYS A 64 -16.42 -10.31 -44.97
CA LYS A 64 -16.97 -10.72 -43.66
C LYS A 64 -15.93 -10.54 -42.54
N ALA A 65 -16.36 -9.91 -41.45
CA ALA A 65 -15.60 -9.78 -40.22
C ALA A 65 -16.04 -10.81 -39.19
N PHE A 66 -15.14 -11.25 -38.31
CA PHE A 66 -15.52 -12.02 -37.12
C PHE A 66 -14.61 -11.70 -35.93
N PHE A 67 -15.19 -11.80 -34.74
CA PHE A 67 -14.44 -11.77 -33.49
C PHE A 67 -13.93 -13.17 -33.17
N GLU A 68 -12.68 -13.24 -32.72
CA GLU A 68 -12.01 -14.47 -32.34
C GLU A 68 -11.37 -14.27 -30.97
N LYS A 69 -11.95 -14.95 -29.97
CA LYS A 69 -11.49 -14.95 -28.58
C LYS A 69 -10.58 -16.15 -28.33
N ASN A 70 -11.11 -17.34 -28.61
CA ASN A 70 -10.34 -18.57 -28.45
C ASN A 70 -9.17 -18.62 -29.43
N LEU A 71 -8.02 -19.10 -28.97
CA LEU A 71 -6.85 -19.32 -29.79
C LEU A 71 -6.99 -20.68 -30.49
N PRO A 72 -6.86 -20.76 -31.83
CA PRO A 72 -6.96 -22.05 -32.52
C PRO A 72 -5.80 -22.96 -32.15
N ARG A 73 -6.00 -24.29 -32.23
CA ARG A 73 -4.94 -25.29 -31.97
C ARG A 73 -3.72 -25.12 -32.87
N SER A 74 -3.91 -24.56 -34.07
CA SER A 74 -2.85 -24.25 -35.03
C SER A 74 -2.05 -22.99 -34.72
N ALA A 75 -2.40 -22.23 -33.68
CA ALA A 75 -1.63 -21.06 -33.29
C ALA A 75 -0.24 -21.47 -32.77
N PRO A 76 0.82 -20.71 -33.10
CA PRO A 76 2.18 -21.02 -32.67
C PRO A 76 2.32 -21.25 -31.15
N GLU A 77 3.13 -22.22 -30.76
CA GLU A 77 3.34 -22.58 -29.34
C GLU A 77 4.08 -21.51 -28.55
N TRP A 78 4.92 -20.71 -29.21
CA TRP A 78 5.67 -19.61 -28.59
C TRP A 78 4.79 -18.42 -28.22
N LEU A 79 3.53 -18.34 -28.70
CA LEU A 79 2.61 -17.28 -28.28
C LEU A 79 2.18 -17.54 -26.85
N GLN A 80 2.34 -16.53 -25.99
CA GLN A 80 1.84 -16.61 -24.62
C GLN A 80 0.30 -16.75 -24.62
N ARG A 81 -0.21 -17.52 -23.67
CA ARG A 81 -1.63 -17.87 -23.56
C ARG A 81 -2.14 -17.62 -22.15
N GLY A 82 -3.38 -17.16 -22.04
CA GLY A 82 -4.10 -17.05 -20.78
C GLY A 82 -5.46 -17.73 -20.90
N VAL A 83 -5.88 -18.44 -19.85
CA VAL A 83 -7.12 -19.22 -19.85
C VAL A 83 -8.17 -18.52 -19.02
N LEU A 84 -9.38 -18.35 -19.57
CA LEU A 84 -10.53 -17.80 -18.86
C LEU A 84 -11.69 -18.78 -18.83
N MET A 85 -12.28 -18.92 -17.65
CA MET A 85 -13.54 -19.63 -17.49
C MET A 85 -14.70 -18.66 -17.74
N HIS A 86 -15.45 -18.89 -18.81
CA HIS A 86 -16.71 -18.21 -19.08
C HIS A 86 -17.89 -19.13 -18.74
N ARG A 87 -19.11 -18.59 -18.70
CA ARG A 87 -20.33 -19.40 -18.47
C ARG A 87 -20.50 -20.52 -19.50
N SER A 88 -20.01 -20.32 -20.72
CA SER A 88 -20.04 -21.29 -21.82
C SER A 88 -18.87 -22.28 -21.82
N GLY A 89 -18.00 -22.22 -20.81
CA GLY A 89 -16.80 -23.06 -20.70
C GLY A 89 -15.49 -22.28 -20.81
N GLU A 90 -14.42 -23.03 -20.97
CA GLU A 90 -13.04 -22.52 -21.02
C GLU A 90 -12.74 -21.85 -22.36
N THR A 91 -12.04 -20.71 -22.33
CA THR A 91 -11.53 -20.03 -23.53
C THR A 91 -10.08 -19.65 -23.31
N THR A 92 -9.20 -20.06 -24.24
CA THR A 92 -7.79 -19.70 -24.24
C THR A 92 -7.57 -18.48 -25.11
N TYR A 93 -7.06 -17.39 -24.53
CA TYR A 93 -6.72 -16.16 -25.25
C TYR A 93 -5.21 -16.07 -25.52
N PRO A 94 -4.79 -15.48 -26.64
CA PRO A 94 -3.40 -15.04 -26.79
C PRO A 94 -3.14 -13.83 -25.90
N ILE A 95 -1.94 -13.79 -25.34
CA ILE A 95 -1.34 -12.61 -24.72
C ILE A 95 -0.25 -12.14 -25.67
N ILE A 96 -0.32 -10.88 -26.10
CA ILE A 96 0.62 -10.32 -27.09
C ILE A 96 1.62 -9.43 -26.35
N ASP A 97 2.83 -9.95 -26.17
CA ASP A 97 3.90 -9.37 -25.36
C ASP A 97 5.22 -9.16 -26.13
N THR A 98 5.23 -9.49 -27.42
CA THR A 98 6.41 -9.39 -28.30
C THR A 98 6.04 -8.78 -29.66
N SER A 99 7.04 -8.17 -30.32
CA SER A 99 6.89 -7.66 -31.70
C SER A 99 6.56 -8.78 -32.70
N VAL A 100 7.08 -9.99 -32.47
CA VAL A 100 6.75 -11.19 -33.25
C VAL A 100 5.28 -11.60 -33.03
N GLY A 101 4.73 -11.43 -31.82
CA GLY A 101 3.30 -11.60 -31.56
C GLY A 101 2.42 -10.63 -32.35
N LEU A 102 2.81 -9.36 -32.47
CA LEU A 102 2.12 -8.38 -33.32
C LEU A 102 2.26 -8.68 -34.82
N ALA A 103 3.41 -9.20 -35.25
CA ALA A 103 3.57 -9.72 -36.61
C ALA A 103 2.57 -10.86 -36.90
N TRP A 104 2.32 -11.75 -35.92
CA TRP A 104 1.30 -12.79 -36.02
C TRP A 104 -0.12 -12.21 -36.11
N ILE A 105 -0.46 -11.19 -35.31
CA ILE A 105 -1.74 -10.47 -35.39
C ILE A 105 -1.97 -9.96 -36.82
N ALA A 106 -0.98 -9.27 -37.39
CA ALA A 106 -1.08 -8.74 -38.74
C ALA A 106 -1.19 -9.85 -39.81
N GLN A 107 -0.40 -10.92 -39.69
CA GLN A 107 -0.46 -12.07 -40.59
C GLN A 107 -1.83 -12.75 -40.59
N GLN A 108 -2.54 -12.76 -39.46
CA GLN A 108 -3.89 -13.32 -39.34
C GLN A 108 -4.99 -12.40 -39.87
N ALA A 109 -4.63 -11.23 -40.43
CA ALA A 109 -5.54 -10.16 -40.80
C ALA A 109 -6.45 -9.72 -39.63
N ALA A 110 -5.93 -9.79 -38.40
CA ALA A 110 -6.58 -9.25 -37.22
C ALA A 110 -6.35 -7.73 -37.20
N LEU A 111 -7.21 -7.02 -37.94
CA LEU A 111 -7.12 -5.57 -38.06
C LEU A 111 -7.37 -4.89 -36.71
N GLU A 112 -8.20 -5.45 -35.84
CA GLU A 112 -8.45 -4.88 -34.51
C GLU A 112 -7.99 -5.81 -33.39
N VAL A 113 -7.29 -5.23 -32.41
CA VAL A 113 -6.93 -5.85 -31.13
C VAL A 113 -7.75 -5.20 -30.02
N HIS A 114 -8.48 -6.00 -29.25
CA HIS A 114 -9.31 -5.54 -28.14
C HIS A 114 -8.84 -6.18 -26.83
N VAL A 115 -8.66 -5.36 -25.78
CA VAL A 115 -8.14 -5.79 -24.48
C VAL A 115 -9.00 -5.25 -23.32
N PRO A 116 -9.10 -5.96 -22.18
CA PRO A 116 -9.74 -5.44 -20.98
C PRO A 116 -8.81 -4.48 -20.21
N GLN A 117 -9.34 -3.89 -19.13
CA GLN A 117 -8.59 -2.96 -18.28
C GLN A 117 -7.76 -3.64 -17.17
N TRP A 118 -7.93 -4.94 -16.99
CA TRP A 118 -7.13 -5.79 -16.10
C TRP A 118 -6.04 -6.56 -16.88
N VAL A 119 -5.07 -7.11 -16.15
CA VAL A 119 -4.00 -8.00 -16.66
C VAL A 119 -4.06 -9.35 -15.93
N PHE A 120 -3.59 -10.43 -16.56
CA PHE A 120 -3.45 -11.71 -15.86
C PHE A 120 -2.50 -11.58 -14.67
N GLY A 121 -2.90 -12.18 -13.54
CA GLY A 121 -2.07 -12.33 -12.35
C GLY A 121 -1.07 -13.49 -12.50
N PRO A 122 -0.08 -13.59 -11.59
CA PRO A 122 0.93 -14.66 -11.62
C PRO A 122 0.35 -16.08 -11.54
N ASP A 123 -0.85 -16.23 -10.99
CA ASP A 123 -1.58 -17.48 -10.88
C ASP A 123 -2.36 -17.84 -12.17
N GLY A 124 -2.21 -17.05 -13.22
CA GLY A 124 -2.90 -17.22 -14.50
C GLY A 124 -4.37 -16.80 -14.48
N LYS A 125 -4.86 -16.18 -13.39
CA LYS A 125 -6.25 -15.71 -13.28
C LYS A 125 -6.38 -14.22 -13.63
N PRO A 126 -7.59 -13.72 -13.93
CA PRO A 126 -7.83 -12.29 -14.05
C PRO A 126 -7.40 -11.52 -12.80
N GLY A 127 -6.47 -10.59 -12.96
CA GLY A 127 -6.03 -9.68 -11.91
C GLY A 127 -6.96 -8.46 -11.75
N PRO A 128 -6.56 -7.50 -10.89
CA PRO A 128 -7.26 -6.23 -10.76
C PRO A 128 -7.14 -5.36 -12.03
N ALA A 129 -8.07 -4.43 -12.20
CA ALA A 129 -7.99 -3.35 -13.17
C ALA A 129 -6.79 -2.45 -12.86
N THR A 130 -5.93 -2.26 -13.87
CA THR A 130 -4.72 -1.44 -13.79
C THR A 130 -4.95 -0.02 -14.28
N ARG A 131 -6.03 0.20 -15.00
CA ARG A 131 -6.47 1.47 -15.54
C ARG A 131 -7.99 1.57 -15.58
N LEU A 132 -8.51 2.79 -15.61
CA LEU A 132 -9.89 3.08 -15.98
C LEU A 132 -9.95 3.45 -17.45
N VAL A 133 -11.10 3.21 -18.08
CA VAL A 133 -11.42 3.75 -19.41
C VAL A 133 -12.79 4.42 -19.38
N PHE A 134 -12.88 5.57 -20.01
CA PHE A 134 -14.14 6.23 -20.33
C PHE A 134 -14.27 6.28 -21.85
N ASP A 135 -15.30 5.62 -22.37
CA ASP A 135 -15.57 5.59 -23.81
C ASP A 135 -16.68 6.60 -24.13
N LEU A 136 -16.29 7.66 -24.84
CA LEU A 136 -17.16 8.76 -25.21
C LEU A 136 -17.70 8.49 -26.60
N ASP A 137 -18.94 8.05 -26.65
CA ASP A 137 -19.65 7.73 -27.88
C ASP A 137 -20.59 8.88 -28.28
N PRO A 138 -20.53 9.35 -29.53
CA PRO A 138 -21.43 10.39 -29.99
C PRO A 138 -22.86 9.85 -30.15
N GLY A 139 -23.81 10.45 -29.43
CA GLY A 139 -25.22 10.30 -29.71
C GLY A 139 -25.62 10.97 -31.02
N GLN A 140 -26.81 10.64 -31.53
CA GLN A 140 -27.32 11.26 -32.75
C GLN A 140 -27.39 12.78 -32.58
N GLY A 141 -26.80 13.53 -33.50
CA GLY A 141 -26.77 15.00 -33.47
C GLY A 141 -25.61 15.60 -32.67
N THR A 142 -24.70 14.79 -32.13
CA THR A 142 -23.45 15.28 -31.50
C THR A 142 -22.28 15.21 -32.47
N ASP A 143 -21.33 16.13 -32.30
CA ASP A 143 -20.12 16.24 -33.10
C ASP A 143 -18.84 16.06 -32.27
N MET A 144 -17.68 16.17 -32.93
CA MET A 144 -16.38 16.02 -32.27
C MET A 144 -16.09 17.14 -31.26
N ALA A 145 -16.57 18.36 -31.53
CA ALA A 145 -16.37 19.49 -30.62
C ALA A 145 -17.08 19.24 -29.28
N GLN A 146 -18.34 18.77 -29.33
CA GLN A 146 -19.08 18.40 -28.13
C GLN A 146 -18.42 17.22 -27.38
N MET A 147 -17.85 16.24 -28.09
CA MET A 147 -17.09 15.16 -27.44
C MET A 147 -15.84 15.67 -26.74
N CYS A 148 -15.13 16.65 -27.32
CA CYS A 148 -13.95 17.26 -26.70
C CYS A 148 -14.32 18.10 -25.47
N GLU A 149 -15.42 18.86 -25.54
CA GLU A 149 -15.98 19.59 -24.40
C GLU A 149 -16.22 18.62 -23.22
N VAL A 150 -16.91 17.51 -23.48
CA VAL A 150 -17.17 16.47 -22.47
C VAL A 150 -15.87 15.84 -21.99
N ALA A 151 -14.90 15.58 -22.88
CA ALA A 151 -13.61 15.02 -22.50
C ALA A 151 -12.82 15.93 -21.55
N HIS A 152 -12.83 17.24 -21.80
CA HIS A 152 -12.23 18.22 -20.88
C HIS A 152 -12.94 18.23 -19.53
N ALA A 153 -14.28 18.13 -19.52
CA ALA A 153 -15.03 18.07 -18.26
C ALA A 153 -14.71 16.80 -17.45
N VAL A 154 -14.51 15.64 -18.11
CA VAL A 154 -14.01 14.42 -17.45
C VAL A 154 -12.58 14.65 -16.90
N ARG A 155 -11.71 15.32 -17.65
CA ARG A 155 -10.34 15.65 -17.21
C ARG A 155 -10.31 16.46 -15.93
N GLU A 156 -11.10 17.52 -15.85
CA GLU A 156 -11.14 18.38 -14.67
C GLU A 156 -11.61 17.60 -13.43
N LEU A 157 -12.68 16.81 -13.57
CA LEU A 157 -13.19 15.98 -12.47
C LEU A 157 -12.14 14.95 -12.00
N MET A 158 -11.43 14.30 -12.93
CA MET A 158 -10.42 13.30 -12.60
C MET A 158 -9.16 13.93 -12.00
N ARG A 159 -8.80 15.16 -12.39
CA ARG A 159 -7.67 15.90 -11.84
C ARG A 159 -7.88 16.21 -10.35
N ASP A 160 -9.10 16.57 -9.96
CA ASP A 160 -9.44 16.82 -8.55
C ASP A 160 -9.30 15.55 -7.69
N MET A 161 -9.40 14.37 -8.31
CA MET A 161 -9.15 13.06 -7.69
C MET A 161 -7.67 12.63 -7.74
N GLY A 162 -6.77 13.48 -8.25
CA GLY A 162 -5.35 13.17 -8.41
C GLY A 162 -5.03 12.19 -9.54
N LEU A 163 -5.96 11.97 -10.47
CA LEU A 163 -5.80 11.01 -11.57
C LEU A 163 -5.53 11.73 -12.89
N MET A 164 -4.39 11.39 -13.51
CA MET A 164 -4.01 11.88 -14.83
C MET A 164 -4.73 11.09 -15.93
N LEU A 165 -5.35 11.81 -16.88
CA LEU A 165 -6.00 11.20 -18.05
C LEU A 165 -5.17 11.31 -19.32
N TYR A 166 -5.25 10.25 -20.13
CA TYR A 166 -4.61 10.10 -21.43
C TYR A 166 -5.69 9.95 -22.51
N PRO A 167 -5.85 10.94 -23.42
CA PRO A 167 -6.88 10.91 -24.45
C PRO A 167 -6.40 10.19 -25.72
N LEU A 168 -7.32 9.46 -26.35
CA LEU A 168 -7.14 8.87 -27.67
C LEU A 168 -8.38 9.09 -28.52
N THR A 169 -8.19 9.39 -29.80
CA THR A 169 -9.27 9.24 -30.77
C THR A 169 -9.49 7.74 -31.02
N SER A 170 -10.75 7.25 -30.95
CA SER A 170 -11.05 5.81 -31.02
C SER A 170 -10.63 5.15 -32.36
N GLY A 171 -10.42 5.93 -33.41
CA GLY A 171 -10.30 5.50 -34.80
C GLY A 171 -11.64 5.24 -35.48
N SER A 172 -12.77 5.38 -34.78
CA SER A 172 -14.11 5.27 -35.35
C SER A 172 -14.87 6.59 -35.33
N LYS A 173 -15.57 6.87 -34.23
CA LYS A 173 -16.43 8.06 -34.10
C LYS A 173 -16.11 8.80 -32.81
N GLY A 174 -15.92 8.07 -31.73
CA GLY A 174 -15.71 8.59 -30.38
C GLY A 174 -14.26 8.83 -29.96
N LEU A 175 -14.10 9.07 -28.65
CA LEU A 175 -12.84 9.25 -27.92
C LEU A 175 -12.76 8.24 -26.77
N HIS A 176 -11.56 7.81 -26.42
CA HIS A 176 -11.29 7.06 -25.20
C HIS A 176 -10.41 7.88 -24.28
N LEU A 177 -10.75 7.93 -22.99
CA LEU A 177 -9.93 8.53 -21.95
C LEU A 177 -9.48 7.43 -21.00
N TYR A 178 -8.17 7.22 -20.88
CA TYR A 178 -7.63 6.27 -19.91
C TYR A 178 -7.07 6.98 -18.69
N ALA A 179 -7.27 6.40 -17.51
CA ALA A 179 -6.63 6.83 -16.27
C ALA A 179 -5.82 5.68 -15.70
N ARG A 180 -4.55 5.90 -15.37
CA ARG A 180 -3.77 4.89 -14.65
C ARG A 180 -4.24 4.82 -13.19
N LEU A 181 -4.39 3.60 -12.67
CA LEU A 181 -4.61 3.38 -11.24
C LEU A 181 -3.25 3.08 -10.59
N ALA A 182 -2.81 3.95 -9.66
CA ALA A 182 -1.56 3.73 -8.91
C ALA A 182 -1.66 2.44 -8.08
N ASP A 183 -2.79 2.28 -7.40
CA ASP A 183 -3.23 1.05 -6.74
C ASP A 183 -4.32 0.37 -7.58
N PRO A 184 -4.06 -0.81 -8.17
CA PRO A 184 -5.05 -1.52 -8.95
C PRO A 184 -6.33 -1.83 -8.17
N LEU A 185 -7.48 -1.64 -8.79
CA LEU A 185 -8.80 -1.91 -8.19
C LEU A 185 -9.36 -3.24 -8.67
N SER A 186 -10.25 -3.88 -7.91
CA SER A 186 -11.10 -4.92 -8.49
C SER A 186 -11.88 -4.35 -9.68
N SER A 187 -12.19 -5.17 -10.69
CA SER A 187 -12.96 -4.68 -11.85
C SER A 187 -14.32 -4.08 -11.43
N ASP A 188 -14.96 -4.62 -10.39
CA ASP A 188 -16.21 -4.07 -9.85
C ASP A 188 -16.00 -2.71 -9.15
N GLY A 189 -14.86 -2.55 -8.46
CA GLY A 189 -14.43 -1.26 -7.91
C GLY A 189 -14.19 -0.23 -9.01
N ALA A 190 -13.49 -0.61 -10.08
CA ALA A 190 -13.24 0.24 -11.24
C ALA A 190 -14.54 0.67 -11.94
N VAL A 191 -15.49 -0.27 -12.13
CA VAL A 191 -16.83 0.02 -12.65
C VAL A 191 -17.57 1.01 -11.75
N THR A 192 -17.48 0.83 -10.42
CA THR A 192 -18.16 1.71 -9.46
C THR A 192 -17.62 3.13 -9.53
N VAL A 193 -16.30 3.29 -9.60
CA VAL A 193 -15.66 4.62 -9.74
C VAL A 193 -16.05 5.27 -11.08
N ALA A 194 -15.89 4.54 -12.20
CA ALA A 194 -16.19 5.08 -13.52
C ALA A 194 -17.68 5.46 -13.67
N ARG A 195 -18.59 4.66 -13.11
CA ARG A 195 -20.02 4.97 -13.12
C ARG A 195 -20.33 6.23 -12.32
N ARG A 196 -19.76 6.39 -11.11
CA ARG A 196 -19.96 7.60 -10.30
C ARG A 196 -19.47 8.86 -11.00
N VAL A 197 -18.33 8.78 -11.68
CA VAL A 197 -17.80 9.87 -12.52
C VAL A 197 -18.79 10.20 -13.64
N ALA A 198 -19.30 9.20 -14.35
CA ALA A 198 -20.24 9.41 -15.45
C ALA A 198 -21.59 10.01 -14.97
N GLU A 199 -22.15 9.50 -13.87
CA GLU A 199 -23.38 10.01 -13.26
C GLU A 199 -23.21 11.42 -12.68
N GLN A 200 -22.03 11.74 -12.15
CA GLN A 200 -21.72 13.10 -11.71
C GLN A 200 -21.68 14.06 -12.89
N LEU A 201 -21.07 13.64 -14.01
CA LEU A 201 -20.97 14.47 -15.20
C LEU A 201 -22.32 14.66 -15.90
N GLU A 202 -23.15 13.62 -15.95
CA GLU A 202 -24.55 13.73 -16.43
C GLU A 202 -25.35 14.70 -15.56
N ARG A 203 -25.11 14.76 -14.24
CA ARG A 203 -25.78 15.74 -13.37
C ARG A 203 -25.29 17.17 -13.58
N SER A 204 -23.98 17.37 -13.83
CA SER A 204 -23.43 18.71 -14.06
C SER A 204 -23.69 19.25 -15.47
N MET A 205 -23.83 18.36 -16.47
CA MET A 205 -24.03 18.72 -17.87
C MET A 205 -25.15 17.86 -18.51
N PRO A 206 -26.39 17.90 -17.99
CA PRO A 206 -27.46 16.99 -18.39
C PRO A 206 -27.88 17.12 -19.85
N ASP A 207 -27.67 18.28 -20.48
CA ASP A 207 -27.98 18.51 -21.89
C ASP A 207 -26.86 18.10 -22.84
N ARG A 208 -25.71 17.67 -22.30
CA ARG A 208 -24.51 17.30 -23.08
C ARG A 208 -24.08 15.87 -22.86
N VAL A 209 -24.33 15.29 -21.69
CA VAL A 209 -23.82 13.97 -21.30
C VAL A 209 -24.97 13.06 -20.89
N THR A 210 -24.85 11.77 -21.20
CA THR A 210 -25.65 10.73 -20.55
C THR A 210 -24.79 9.54 -20.13
N ALA A 211 -25.02 9.02 -18.92
CA ALA A 211 -24.45 7.75 -18.44
C ALA A 211 -25.45 6.59 -18.63
N THR A 212 -26.63 6.88 -19.16
CA THR A 212 -27.72 5.92 -19.32
C THR A 212 -27.51 5.03 -20.55
N MET A 213 -27.63 3.71 -20.34
CA MET A 213 -27.42 2.72 -21.40
C MET A 213 -28.44 2.79 -22.55
N ALA A 214 -29.67 3.21 -22.27
CA ALA A 214 -30.74 3.26 -23.26
C ALA A 214 -30.37 4.20 -24.43
N LYS A 215 -30.47 3.70 -25.67
CA LYS A 215 -30.17 4.51 -26.87
C LYS A 215 -31.07 5.74 -27.00
N SER A 216 -32.31 5.66 -26.51
CA SER A 216 -33.27 6.77 -26.49
C SER A 216 -32.80 7.97 -25.66
N ALA A 217 -31.92 7.75 -24.67
CA ALA A 217 -31.38 8.82 -23.83
C ALA A 217 -30.22 9.60 -24.49
N ARG A 218 -29.72 9.15 -25.64
CA ARG A 218 -28.47 9.64 -26.25
C ARG A 218 -28.68 10.75 -27.30
N THR A 219 -29.90 11.03 -27.73
CA THR A 219 -30.13 12.06 -28.76
C THR A 219 -29.64 13.42 -28.27
N GLY A 220 -28.74 14.06 -29.02
CA GLY A 220 -28.11 15.34 -28.66
C GLY A 220 -27.05 15.26 -27.55
N LYS A 221 -26.73 14.07 -27.04
CA LYS A 221 -25.82 13.90 -25.89
C LYS A 221 -24.68 12.93 -26.20
N VAL A 222 -23.52 13.16 -25.59
CA VAL A 222 -22.40 12.24 -25.58
C VAL A 222 -22.71 11.14 -24.56
N PHE A 223 -22.70 9.89 -25.01
CA PHE A 223 -22.82 8.75 -24.12
C PHE A 223 -21.45 8.47 -23.50
N LEU A 224 -21.36 8.58 -22.17
CA LEU A 224 -20.16 8.29 -21.41
C LEU A 224 -20.22 6.83 -20.91
N ASP A 225 -19.73 5.90 -21.72
CA ASP A 225 -19.79 4.46 -21.43
C ASP A 225 -18.75 4.06 -20.37
N TRP A 226 -19.19 4.07 -19.12
CA TRP A 226 -18.44 3.56 -17.97
C TRP A 226 -18.36 2.02 -17.94
N SER A 227 -19.20 1.31 -18.71
CA SER A 227 -19.32 -0.15 -18.62
C SER A 227 -18.14 -0.91 -19.23
N GLN A 228 -17.32 -0.23 -20.03
CA GLN A 228 -16.07 -0.77 -20.58
C GLN A 228 -15.05 -1.19 -19.51
N ASN A 229 -15.23 -0.76 -18.25
CA ASN A 229 -14.43 -1.18 -17.10
C ASN A 229 -14.83 -2.56 -16.54
N ASN A 230 -15.95 -3.15 -17.01
CA ASN A 230 -16.36 -4.47 -16.59
C ASN A 230 -15.36 -5.54 -17.07
N ALA A 231 -15.01 -6.50 -16.20
CA ALA A 231 -14.01 -7.54 -16.50
C ALA A 231 -14.31 -8.37 -17.76
N ALA A 232 -15.58 -8.51 -18.14
CA ALA A 232 -16.02 -9.28 -19.30
C ALA A 232 -16.01 -8.46 -20.61
N LYS A 233 -15.78 -7.15 -20.55
CA LYS A 233 -15.72 -6.25 -21.70
C LYS A 233 -14.28 -6.07 -22.17
N THR A 234 -14.15 -5.73 -23.45
CA THR A 234 -12.86 -5.40 -24.08
C THR A 234 -13.03 -4.14 -24.89
N THR A 235 -12.05 -3.26 -24.82
CA THR A 235 -11.99 -2.00 -25.56
C THR A 235 -10.89 -2.10 -26.60
N ILE A 236 -11.00 -1.35 -27.71
CA ILE A 236 -9.92 -1.29 -28.71
C ILE A 236 -8.61 -0.90 -28.01
N ALA A 237 -7.54 -1.62 -28.33
CA ALA A 237 -6.22 -1.30 -27.78
C ALA A 237 -5.70 0.02 -28.37
N PRO A 238 -4.96 0.83 -27.58
CA PRO A 238 -4.13 1.90 -28.12
C PRO A 238 -3.28 1.41 -29.29
N TYR A 239 -3.15 2.24 -30.33
CA TYR A 239 -2.43 1.95 -31.57
C TYR A 239 -3.02 0.82 -32.45
N SER A 240 -4.12 0.18 -32.07
CA SER A 240 -4.78 -0.78 -32.97
C SER A 240 -5.37 -0.07 -34.20
N LEU A 241 -5.25 -0.70 -35.37
CA LEU A 241 -6.03 -0.32 -36.55
C LEU A 241 -7.53 -0.55 -36.30
N ARG A 242 -8.37 0.06 -37.14
CA ARG A 242 -9.82 -0.11 -37.17
C ARG A 242 -10.26 -0.74 -38.49
N GLY A 243 -11.20 -1.68 -38.43
CA GLY A 243 -11.81 -2.29 -39.60
C GLY A 243 -12.86 -1.38 -40.24
N ARG A 244 -12.42 -0.23 -40.75
CA ARG A 244 -13.23 0.83 -41.36
C ARG A 244 -12.86 1.01 -42.83
N GLN A 245 -13.54 1.90 -43.55
CA GLN A 245 -13.25 2.15 -44.97
C GLN A 245 -11.80 2.62 -45.18
N SER A 246 -11.31 3.47 -44.29
CA SER A 246 -9.91 3.90 -44.22
C SER A 246 -9.20 3.24 -43.02
N PRO A 247 -7.88 3.01 -43.11
CA PRO A 247 -7.08 2.37 -42.05
C PRO A 247 -6.78 3.35 -40.91
N THR A 248 -7.82 3.79 -40.22
CA THR A 248 -7.72 4.63 -39.03
C THR A 248 -7.24 3.83 -37.81
N VAL A 249 -6.70 4.55 -36.82
CA VAL A 249 -6.08 3.99 -35.63
C VAL A 249 -6.74 4.55 -34.36
N ALA A 250 -6.78 3.73 -33.31
CA ALA A 250 -7.01 4.21 -31.94
C ALA A 250 -5.78 5.03 -31.47
N ALA A 251 -5.71 6.28 -31.88
CA ALA A 251 -4.50 7.09 -31.86
C ALA A 251 -4.41 8.00 -30.62
N PRO A 252 -3.32 7.92 -29.84
CA PRO A 252 -3.04 8.85 -28.74
C PRO A 252 -2.91 10.30 -29.18
N ARG A 253 -3.49 11.19 -28.38
CA ARG A 253 -3.55 12.63 -28.62
C ARG A 253 -3.01 13.40 -27.42
N THR A 254 -2.60 14.64 -27.64
CA THR A 254 -2.39 15.59 -26.55
C THR A 254 -3.70 16.28 -26.19
N TRP A 255 -3.77 16.89 -25.01
CA TRP A 255 -4.93 17.70 -24.64
C TRP A 255 -5.06 18.97 -25.47
N ASP A 256 -3.96 19.53 -25.97
CA ASP A 256 -3.98 20.71 -26.84
C ASP A 256 -4.64 20.37 -28.19
N GLU A 257 -4.40 19.17 -28.71
CA GLU A 257 -5.07 18.69 -29.92
C GLU A 257 -6.58 18.49 -29.74
N LEU A 258 -7.03 18.16 -28.54
CA LEU A 258 -8.47 18.07 -28.24
C LEU A 258 -9.13 19.46 -28.22
N GLY A 259 -8.36 20.54 -28.08
CA GLY A 259 -8.83 21.91 -28.25
C GLY A 259 -8.90 22.38 -29.71
N ASP A 260 -8.39 21.60 -30.66
CA ASP A 260 -8.37 21.96 -32.09
C ASP A 260 -9.74 21.66 -32.74
N PRO A 261 -10.44 22.66 -33.31
CA PRO A 261 -11.70 22.45 -34.03
C PRO A 261 -11.55 21.52 -35.25
N GLY A 262 -10.34 21.35 -35.78
CA GLY A 262 -9.99 20.43 -36.85
C GLY A 262 -9.77 18.98 -36.41
N LEU A 263 -10.01 18.63 -35.14
CA LEU A 263 -9.76 17.29 -34.63
C LEU A 263 -10.49 16.22 -35.44
N ARG A 264 -9.71 15.26 -35.96
CA ARG A 264 -10.22 14.08 -36.66
C ARG A 264 -9.48 12.81 -36.26
N GLN A 265 -10.07 11.68 -36.66
CA GLN A 265 -9.42 10.37 -36.57
C GLN A 265 -8.15 10.35 -37.45
N LEU A 266 -7.12 9.64 -36.99
CA LEU A 266 -5.84 9.53 -37.69
C LEU A 266 -5.71 8.19 -38.41
N ARG A 267 -5.10 8.21 -39.60
CA ARG A 267 -4.66 7.01 -40.33
C ARG A 267 -3.34 6.47 -39.78
N TYR A 268 -3.07 5.21 -40.10
CA TYR A 268 -1.86 4.52 -39.67
C TYR A 268 -0.56 5.23 -40.10
N ASP A 269 -0.52 5.78 -41.31
CA ASP A 269 0.64 6.51 -41.85
C ASP A 269 0.91 7.81 -41.07
N GLU A 270 -0.15 8.54 -40.71
CA GLU A 270 -0.06 9.75 -39.88
C GLU A 270 0.38 9.42 -38.44
N VAL A 271 -0.09 8.31 -37.88
CA VAL A 271 0.35 7.84 -36.57
C VAL A 271 1.83 7.51 -36.58
N LEU A 272 2.34 6.82 -37.61
CA LEU A 272 3.77 6.51 -37.73
C LEU A 272 4.64 7.78 -37.80
N ALA A 273 4.20 8.79 -38.55
CA ALA A 273 4.91 10.08 -38.60
C ALA A 273 4.94 10.75 -37.22
N ARG A 274 3.80 10.77 -36.52
CA ARG A 274 3.69 11.40 -35.20
C ARG A 274 4.49 10.73 -34.12
N VAL A 275 4.54 9.40 -34.08
CA VAL A 275 5.32 8.70 -33.05
C VAL A 275 6.82 8.84 -33.28
N ALA A 276 7.26 9.03 -34.53
CA ALA A 276 8.65 9.36 -34.82
C ALA A 276 9.03 10.76 -34.30
N GLU A 277 8.08 11.70 -34.27
CA GLU A 277 8.29 13.07 -33.82
C GLU A 277 8.13 13.22 -32.28
N HIS A 278 7.08 12.64 -31.71
CA HIS A 278 6.66 12.91 -30.33
C HIS A 278 6.89 11.72 -29.38
N GLY A 279 7.25 10.54 -29.90
CA GLY A 279 7.34 9.32 -29.11
C GLY A 279 5.97 8.81 -28.63
N ASP A 280 5.96 8.14 -27.48
CA ASP A 280 4.73 7.59 -26.87
C ASP A 280 4.01 8.63 -26.00
N LEU A 281 2.88 9.14 -26.49
CA LEU A 281 2.02 10.03 -25.69
C LEU A 281 1.34 9.30 -24.51
N LEU A 282 1.40 7.97 -24.47
CA LEU A 282 0.86 7.13 -23.39
C LEU A 282 1.94 6.58 -22.45
N ALA A 283 3.18 7.05 -22.51
CA ALA A 283 4.30 6.47 -21.74
C ALA A 283 4.03 6.34 -20.23
N GLY A 284 3.21 7.24 -19.66
CA GLY A 284 2.82 7.21 -18.24
C GLY A 284 1.62 6.34 -17.89
N LEU A 285 0.86 5.84 -18.89
CA LEU A 285 -0.38 5.07 -18.68
C LEU A 285 -0.08 3.65 -18.20
N ASP A 286 0.81 2.93 -18.90
CA ASP A 286 1.23 1.57 -18.58
C ASP A 286 2.77 1.51 -18.61
N PRO A 287 3.49 2.10 -17.63
CA PRO A 287 4.94 2.15 -17.69
C PRO A 287 5.55 0.74 -17.72
N PRO A 288 6.76 0.57 -18.28
CA PRO A 288 7.44 -0.72 -18.33
C PRO A 288 7.50 -1.35 -16.94
N GLY A 289 6.83 -2.49 -16.76
CA GLY A 289 6.68 -3.17 -15.47
C GLY A 289 5.27 -3.17 -14.87
N ALA A 290 4.34 -2.34 -15.37
CA ALA A 290 2.96 -2.26 -14.88
C ALA A 290 2.12 -3.51 -15.25
N ALA A 291 2.35 -4.10 -16.42
CA ALA A 291 1.66 -5.31 -16.87
C ALA A 291 2.40 -6.62 -16.54
N SER A 292 3.67 -6.57 -16.15
CA SER A 292 4.53 -7.75 -15.95
C SER A 292 4.51 -8.31 -14.52
N LYS A 293 3.62 -7.84 -13.66
CA LYS A 293 3.41 -8.44 -12.33
C LYS A 293 2.76 -9.83 -12.38
N GLY A 294 2.44 -10.38 -13.57
CA GLY A 294 1.75 -11.68 -13.69
C GLY A 294 2.10 -12.60 -14.87
N ALA A 295 3.19 -12.39 -15.60
CA ALA A 295 3.62 -13.32 -16.66
C ALA A 295 4.79 -14.22 -16.20
N VAL A 296 4.66 -15.53 -16.46
CA VAL A 296 5.67 -16.59 -16.22
C VAL A 296 6.92 -16.35 -17.10
N PRO A 297 8.16 -16.61 -16.65
CA PRO A 297 9.37 -15.93 -17.14
C PRO A 297 10.12 -16.63 -18.29
N GLY A 298 10.70 -15.82 -19.19
CA GLY A 298 11.72 -16.19 -20.18
C GLY A 298 12.65 -15.01 -20.58
N ALA A 299 13.75 -14.84 -19.85
CA ALA A 299 15.03 -14.15 -20.13
C ALA A 299 15.10 -12.89 -21.03
N ALA A 300 15.13 -11.70 -20.39
CA ALA A 300 16.13 -10.63 -20.59
C ALA A 300 16.03 -9.63 -19.42
N ARG A 301 17.06 -9.53 -18.57
CA ARG A 301 17.05 -8.69 -17.34
C ARG A 301 17.06 -7.19 -17.68
N LYS A 302 15.91 -6.51 -17.57
CA LYS A 302 15.87 -5.04 -17.42
C LYS A 302 16.31 -4.66 -16.00
N ARG A 303 17.07 -3.57 -15.88
CA ARG A 303 17.58 -3.05 -14.61
C ARG A 303 16.43 -2.62 -13.68
N ASP A 304 16.23 -3.35 -12.59
CA ASP A 304 15.36 -2.97 -11.46
C ASP A 304 16.16 -2.29 -10.33
N ARG A 305 15.47 -1.91 -9.25
CA ARG A 305 16.09 -1.23 -8.09
C ARG A 305 17.22 -2.03 -7.40
N LEU A 306 17.24 -3.36 -7.56
CA LEU A 306 18.31 -4.22 -7.04
C LEU A 306 19.43 -4.46 -8.05
N SER A 307 19.40 -3.86 -9.24
CA SER A 307 20.42 -4.16 -10.25
C SER A 307 21.81 -3.73 -9.81
N ALA A 308 21.95 -2.56 -9.20
CA ALA A 308 23.21 -2.13 -8.60
C ALA A 308 23.65 -3.03 -7.44
N TYR A 309 22.69 -3.60 -6.69
CA TYR A 309 22.97 -4.57 -5.63
C TYR A 309 23.51 -5.88 -6.21
N ARG A 310 22.82 -6.45 -7.20
CA ARG A 310 23.19 -7.71 -7.88
C ARG A 310 24.49 -7.60 -8.68
N GLU A 311 24.77 -6.45 -9.29
CA GLU A 311 26.05 -6.22 -10.02
C GLU A 311 27.26 -6.25 -9.09
N LYS A 312 27.09 -5.93 -7.80
CA LYS A 312 28.17 -5.90 -6.80
C LYS A 312 28.39 -7.23 -6.07
N ARG A 313 27.51 -8.22 -6.24
CA ARG A 313 27.58 -9.51 -5.50
C ARG A 313 27.57 -10.69 -6.46
N ASP A 314 28.40 -11.68 -6.14
CA ASP A 314 28.34 -13.00 -6.72
C ASP A 314 27.68 -13.94 -5.72
N GLY A 315 26.46 -14.38 -6.00
CA GLY A 315 25.68 -15.26 -5.10
C GLY A 315 26.32 -16.63 -4.84
N SER A 316 27.40 -17.00 -5.56
CA SER A 316 28.21 -18.18 -5.26
C SER A 316 29.32 -17.93 -4.23
N LYS A 317 29.62 -16.67 -3.91
CA LYS A 317 30.75 -16.25 -3.07
C LYS A 317 30.36 -15.52 -1.79
N THR A 318 29.15 -15.00 -1.72
CA THR A 318 28.62 -14.34 -0.51
C THR A 318 27.43 -15.10 0.07
N PRO A 319 27.31 -15.21 1.42
CA PRO A 319 26.11 -15.74 2.07
C PRO A 319 24.94 -14.74 2.06
N GLU A 320 25.15 -13.53 1.55
CA GLU A 320 24.11 -12.52 1.41
C GLU A 320 22.98 -12.97 0.46
N PRO A 321 21.71 -12.60 0.71
CA PRO A 321 20.63 -12.94 -0.19
C PRO A 321 20.75 -12.17 -1.51
N VAL A 322 20.86 -12.87 -2.64
CA VAL A 322 20.93 -12.28 -3.98
C VAL A 322 19.72 -12.76 -4.82
N PRO A 323 18.50 -12.27 -4.54
CA PRO A 323 17.31 -12.73 -5.24
C PRO A 323 17.37 -12.30 -6.70
N GLN A 324 17.14 -13.25 -7.60
CA GLN A 324 17.14 -13.00 -9.05
C GLN A 324 15.79 -12.46 -9.55
N SER A 325 14.75 -12.52 -8.72
CA SER A 325 13.41 -11.99 -8.97
C SER A 325 13.33 -10.49 -8.70
N VAL A 326 12.51 -9.78 -9.48
CA VAL A 326 12.21 -8.36 -9.25
C VAL A 326 11.61 -8.17 -7.85
N PRO A 327 12.02 -7.14 -7.10
CA PRO A 327 11.55 -6.94 -5.73
C PRO A 327 10.04 -6.70 -5.72
N ARG A 328 9.33 -7.38 -4.81
CA ARG A 328 7.89 -7.17 -4.60
C ARG A 328 7.71 -6.16 -3.47
N ALA A 329 6.85 -5.17 -3.68
CA ALA A 329 6.43 -4.26 -2.61
C ALA A 329 5.91 -5.08 -1.43
N GLY A 330 6.48 -4.85 -0.25
CA GLY A 330 5.94 -5.37 0.99
C GLY A 330 4.91 -4.38 1.54
N ALA A 331 4.78 -4.31 2.86
CA ALA A 331 3.87 -3.38 3.50
C ALA A 331 4.46 -1.97 3.67
N ASP A 332 5.70 -1.74 3.20
CA ASP A 332 6.41 -0.45 3.22
C ASP A 332 6.47 0.17 4.61
N ASN A 333 6.53 -0.71 5.60
CA ASN A 333 6.40 -0.37 7.01
C ASN A 333 7.42 -1.09 7.88
N ARG A 334 8.43 -1.75 7.33
CA ARG A 334 9.48 -2.42 8.12
C ARG A 334 10.79 -1.65 8.06
N PHE A 335 11.51 -1.63 9.17
CA PHE A 335 12.87 -1.14 9.20
C PHE A 335 13.80 -2.15 9.86
N VAL A 336 15.07 -2.09 9.49
CA VAL A 336 16.15 -2.79 10.19
C VAL A 336 17.33 -1.86 10.37
N ILE A 337 18.02 -2.01 11.49
CA ILE A 337 19.36 -1.45 11.73
C ILE A 337 20.30 -2.63 11.90
N GLN A 338 21.28 -2.75 11.01
CA GLN A 338 22.31 -3.78 11.10
C GLN A 338 23.63 -3.17 11.54
N GLU A 339 24.26 -3.74 12.55
CA GLU A 339 25.62 -3.43 12.95
C GLU A 339 26.59 -4.14 12.00
N HIS A 340 27.43 -3.36 11.30
CA HIS A 340 28.36 -3.88 10.29
C HIS A 340 29.82 -3.62 10.68
N HIS A 341 30.51 -4.68 11.10
CA HIS A 341 31.93 -4.73 11.40
C HIS A 341 32.75 -4.92 10.12
N ALA A 342 32.74 -3.91 9.24
CA ALA A 342 33.58 -3.85 8.06
C ALA A 342 34.99 -3.32 8.42
N ARG A 343 35.65 -2.58 7.52
CA ARG A 343 36.92 -1.88 7.86
C ARG A 343 36.78 -0.93 9.05
N ARG A 344 35.58 -0.37 9.23
CA ARG A 344 35.17 0.45 10.38
C ARG A 344 33.75 0.04 10.75
N LEU A 345 33.46 0.07 12.05
CA LEU A 345 32.11 -0.13 12.56
C LEU A 345 31.19 0.98 12.03
N HIS A 346 30.04 0.58 11.51
CA HIS A 346 28.93 1.46 11.17
C HIS A 346 27.62 0.69 11.28
N TYR A 347 26.50 1.42 11.22
CA TYR A 347 25.17 0.87 11.29
C TYR A 347 24.44 1.11 9.98
N ASP A 348 24.01 0.05 9.32
CA ASP A 348 23.16 0.15 8.14
C ASP A 348 21.71 0.33 8.58
N PHE A 349 21.20 1.55 8.44
CA PHE A 349 19.79 1.85 8.65
C PHE A 349 19.03 1.67 7.33
N ARG A 350 18.00 0.83 7.37
CA ARG A 350 17.28 0.40 6.17
C ARG A 350 15.78 0.49 6.38
N LEU A 351 15.09 1.07 5.40
CA LEU A 351 13.65 1.24 5.37
C LEU A 351 13.07 0.48 4.18
N GLU A 352 12.13 -0.42 4.45
CA GLU A 352 11.34 -1.07 3.39
C GLU A 352 10.50 -0.02 2.66
N ARG A 353 10.76 0.16 1.37
CA ARG A 353 10.00 1.06 0.50
C ARG A 353 10.00 0.52 -0.92
N ASP A 354 8.82 0.48 -1.55
CA ASP A 354 8.60 0.01 -2.93
C ASP A 354 9.27 -1.34 -3.22
N GLY A 355 9.27 -2.22 -2.23
CA GLY A 355 9.77 -3.60 -2.36
C GLY A 355 11.27 -3.76 -2.23
N VAL A 356 12.00 -2.72 -1.85
CA VAL A 356 13.41 -2.81 -1.50
C VAL A 356 13.68 -2.19 -0.14
N LEU A 357 14.85 -2.46 0.41
CA LEU A 357 15.39 -1.77 1.56
C LEU A 357 16.20 -0.56 1.09
N VAL A 358 15.60 0.62 1.16
CA VAL A 358 16.32 1.87 0.97
C VAL A 358 17.26 2.06 2.16
N SER A 359 18.55 2.23 1.87
CA SER A 359 19.60 1.99 2.85
C SER A 359 20.56 3.16 3.00
N TRP A 360 20.97 3.41 4.24
CA TRP A 360 22.00 4.37 4.62
C TRP A 360 23.01 3.72 5.57
N ALA A 361 24.29 3.91 5.30
CA ALA A 361 25.36 3.61 6.24
C ALA A 361 25.53 4.79 7.22
N VAL A 362 25.36 4.54 8.51
CA VAL A 362 25.36 5.54 9.58
C VAL A 362 26.48 5.21 10.58
N PRO A 363 27.65 5.87 10.52
CA PRO A 363 28.81 5.50 11.34
C PRO A 363 28.58 5.51 12.86
N LYS A 364 27.71 6.42 13.33
CA LYS A 364 27.38 6.58 14.76
C LYS A 364 25.98 6.07 15.13
N ASN A 365 25.36 5.25 14.28
CA ASN A 365 23.93 4.88 14.36
C ASN A 365 23.00 6.10 14.28
N LEU A 366 21.68 5.92 14.37
CA LEU A 366 20.74 7.03 14.49
C LEU A 366 20.92 7.76 15.84
N PRO A 367 20.73 9.09 15.91
CA PRO A 367 20.98 9.86 17.11
C PRO A 367 19.93 9.55 18.20
N ASN A 368 20.37 9.36 19.43
CA ASN A 368 19.48 9.10 20.56
C ASN A 368 18.91 10.40 21.17
N THR A 369 19.47 11.55 20.83
CA THR A 369 19.07 12.87 21.37
C THR A 369 18.71 13.84 20.24
N VAL A 370 17.93 14.87 20.55
CA VAL A 370 17.55 15.92 19.59
C VAL A 370 18.66 16.96 19.35
N SER A 371 19.72 16.95 20.18
CA SER A 371 20.84 17.89 20.11
C SER A 371 21.94 17.46 19.15
N GLU A 372 21.91 16.20 18.69
CA GLU A 372 22.97 15.61 17.88
C GLU A 372 22.44 15.22 16.50
N ASN A 373 23.24 15.46 15.47
CA ASN A 373 22.98 15.02 14.10
C ASN A 373 24.05 14.02 13.70
N HIS A 374 23.64 12.90 13.12
CA HIS A 374 24.57 11.87 12.66
C HIS A 374 24.63 11.84 11.13
N LEU A 375 25.83 11.70 10.58
CA LEU A 375 26.02 11.51 9.14
C LEU A 375 25.42 10.16 8.72
N ALA A 376 24.62 10.18 7.65
CA ALA A 376 24.06 9.01 7.01
C ALA A 376 24.45 9.03 5.52
N VAL A 377 25.05 7.96 5.00
CA VAL A 377 25.49 7.90 3.60
C VAL A 377 24.62 6.90 2.85
N ARG A 378 23.89 7.37 1.85
CA ARG A 378 22.96 6.54 1.08
C ARG A 378 23.72 5.49 0.27
N THR A 379 23.36 4.22 0.43
CA THR A 379 23.93 3.10 -0.31
C THR A 379 23.00 2.64 -1.43
N GLU A 380 23.36 1.61 -2.19
CA GLU A 380 22.39 0.92 -3.05
C GLU A 380 21.20 0.36 -2.25
N ASP A 381 20.08 0.17 -2.93
CA ASP A 381 18.91 -0.50 -2.37
C ASP A 381 19.21 -1.99 -2.17
N HIS A 382 18.73 -2.56 -1.06
CA HIS A 382 18.97 -3.97 -0.71
C HIS A 382 17.68 -4.80 -0.85
N PRO A 383 17.78 -6.12 -1.05
CA PRO A 383 16.60 -6.98 -1.10
C PRO A 383 15.89 -7.04 0.26
N LEU A 384 14.58 -7.29 0.27
CA LEU A 384 13.81 -7.39 1.52
C LEU A 384 14.28 -8.56 2.39
N GLU A 385 14.74 -9.65 1.77
CA GLU A 385 15.32 -10.80 2.46
C GLU A 385 16.59 -10.43 3.25
N TYR A 386 17.25 -9.33 2.89
CA TYR A 386 18.40 -8.82 3.63
C TYR A 386 18.02 -8.28 5.01
N ALA A 387 16.74 -7.95 5.24
CA ALA A 387 16.28 -7.42 6.52
C ALA A 387 16.47 -8.40 7.68
N THR A 388 16.51 -9.71 7.37
CA THR A 388 16.70 -10.78 8.35
C THR A 388 18.09 -11.42 8.27
N PHE A 389 19.01 -10.85 7.48
CA PHE A 389 20.35 -11.40 7.32
C PHE A 389 21.26 -11.04 8.49
N GLU A 390 21.91 -12.06 9.05
CA GLU A 390 23.05 -11.96 9.96
C GLU A 390 24.11 -12.95 9.50
N GLY A 391 25.39 -12.56 9.55
CA GLY A 391 26.46 -13.43 9.08
C GLY A 391 27.80 -12.75 8.86
N VAL A 392 28.75 -13.50 8.32
CA VAL A 392 30.09 -13.01 7.97
C VAL A 392 30.20 -12.95 6.45
N ILE A 393 30.40 -11.76 5.90
CA ILE A 393 30.68 -11.54 4.47
C ILE A 393 32.17 -11.80 4.25
N PRO A 394 32.56 -12.77 3.39
CA PRO A 394 33.95 -13.19 3.22
C PRO A 394 34.92 -12.06 2.83
N LYS A 395 36.18 -12.20 3.26
CA LYS A 395 37.24 -11.24 2.92
C LYS A 395 37.45 -11.21 1.40
N GLY A 396 37.44 -10.01 0.82
CA GLY A 396 37.60 -9.80 -0.62
C GLY A 396 36.29 -9.51 -1.35
N GLU A 397 35.14 -9.84 -0.75
CA GLU A 397 33.82 -9.50 -1.27
C GLU A 397 33.42 -8.06 -0.91
N TYR A 398 32.51 -7.48 -1.70
CA TYR A 398 31.99 -6.13 -1.45
C TYR A 398 31.22 -6.11 -0.12
N GLY A 399 31.64 -5.26 0.82
CA GLY A 399 31.04 -5.21 2.16
C GLY A 399 31.60 -6.27 3.13
N ALA A 400 32.76 -6.88 2.85
CA ALA A 400 33.42 -7.83 3.76
C ALA A 400 33.43 -7.36 5.23
N GLY A 401 32.99 -8.23 6.14
CA GLY A 401 32.79 -7.91 7.55
C GLY A 401 31.71 -8.76 8.20
N THR A 402 31.49 -8.58 9.52
CA THR A 402 30.40 -9.24 10.24
C THR A 402 29.17 -8.34 10.30
N VAL A 403 28.01 -8.86 9.93
CA VAL A 403 26.71 -8.18 9.97
C VAL A 403 25.84 -8.82 11.06
N LYS A 404 25.29 -8.01 11.96
CA LYS A 404 24.34 -8.43 13.00
C LYS A 404 23.15 -7.48 13.06
N ILE A 405 21.95 -7.96 13.36
CA ILE A 405 20.78 -7.09 13.53
C ILE A 405 20.89 -6.41 14.90
N TRP A 406 21.03 -5.09 14.88
CA TRP A 406 21.06 -4.28 16.09
C TRP A 406 19.64 -3.97 16.58
N ASP A 407 18.74 -3.61 15.68
CA ASP A 407 17.31 -3.45 15.95
C ASP A 407 16.47 -3.67 14.68
N SER A 408 15.20 -3.99 14.86
CA SER A 408 14.24 -4.13 13.76
C SER A 408 12.84 -3.86 14.28
N GLY A 409 11.98 -3.37 13.41
CA GLY A 409 10.61 -3.09 13.79
C GLY A 409 9.78 -2.57 12.63
N ASN A 410 8.70 -1.87 12.97
CA ASN A 410 7.86 -1.24 11.98
C ASN A 410 8.12 0.27 11.92
N TYR A 411 7.80 0.91 10.82
CA TYR A 411 7.82 2.35 10.72
C TYR A 411 6.58 2.87 9.97
N ALA A 412 6.18 4.10 10.28
CA ALA A 412 5.23 4.87 9.49
C ALA A 412 5.97 6.02 8.83
N ALA A 413 5.71 6.28 7.55
CA ALA A 413 6.29 7.43 6.87
C ALA A 413 5.36 8.61 6.89
N GLU A 414 5.88 9.74 7.34
CA GLU A 414 5.25 11.04 7.18
C GLU A 414 5.63 11.66 5.83
N LYS A 415 6.91 11.53 5.47
CA LYS A 415 7.47 12.05 4.24
C LYS A 415 8.52 11.08 3.74
N PHE A 416 8.56 10.84 2.43
CA PHE A 416 9.52 9.90 1.85
C PHE A 416 10.00 10.39 0.49
N ASP A 417 10.58 11.59 0.47
CA ASP A 417 11.10 12.20 -0.74
C ASP A 417 12.57 11.85 -0.91
N ILE A 418 12.84 11.02 -1.91
CA ILE A 418 14.20 10.58 -2.20
C ILE A 418 14.59 11.13 -3.56
N ALA A 419 15.49 12.11 -3.57
CA ALA A 419 16.01 12.64 -4.82
C ALA A 419 16.82 11.55 -5.58
N PRO A 420 16.86 11.62 -6.92
CA PRO A 420 17.70 10.73 -7.74
C PRO A 420 19.17 10.83 -7.32
N ARG A 421 19.92 9.72 -7.38
CA ARG A 421 21.38 9.73 -7.20
C ARG A 421 22.00 10.49 -8.38
N GLY A 422 22.28 11.78 -8.19
CA GLY A 422 22.95 12.62 -9.19
C GLY A 422 24.46 12.64 -8.97
N LYS A 423 25.24 12.66 -10.06
CA LYS A 423 26.64 13.09 -9.99
C LYS A 423 26.66 14.61 -9.82
N GLY A 424 27.45 15.11 -8.88
CA GLY A 424 27.56 16.52 -8.53
C GLY A 424 27.70 17.42 -9.76
N GLY A 425 26.88 18.48 -9.81
CA GLY A 425 26.92 19.49 -10.87
C GLY A 425 25.55 20.01 -11.35
N ALA A 426 24.43 19.41 -10.96
CA ALA A 426 23.10 19.92 -11.34
C ALA A 426 22.66 21.10 -10.42
N PRO A 427 21.94 22.11 -10.96
CA PRO A 427 21.49 23.26 -10.17
C PRO A 427 20.56 22.79 -9.03
N LYS A 428 20.68 23.40 -7.84
CA LYS A 428 19.93 23.14 -6.59
C LYS A 428 18.50 22.62 -6.82
N ALA A 429 18.35 21.34 -7.10
CA ALA A 429 17.08 20.64 -6.92
C ALA A 429 16.82 20.60 -5.41
N LYS A 430 15.57 20.74 -4.99
CA LYS A 430 15.21 20.55 -3.58
C LYS A 430 15.76 19.19 -3.13
N GLY A 431 16.65 19.18 -2.13
CA GLY A 431 17.24 17.96 -1.60
C GLY A 431 16.16 16.99 -1.11
N GLY A 432 16.47 15.70 -1.12
CA GLY A 432 15.61 14.66 -0.57
C GLY A 432 15.43 14.81 0.94
N GLU A 433 14.26 14.42 1.43
CA GLU A 433 13.89 14.45 2.84
C GLU A 433 12.97 13.27 3.16
N VAL A 434 13.37 12.46 4.14
CA VAL A 434 12.61 11.30 4.63
C VAL A 434 12.29 11.53 6.10
N ILE A 435 11.01 11.59 6.45
CA ILE A 435 10.53 11.72 7.83
C ILE A 435 9.72 10.48 8.17
N VAL A 436 10.19 9.75 9.18
CA VAL A 436 9.62 8.46 9.58
C VAL A 436 9.47 8.36 11.09
N TYR A 437 8.44 7.63 11.50
CA TYR A 437 8.21 7.20 12.87
C TYR A 437 8.65 5.75 12.99
N LEU A 438 9.66 5.48 13.80
CA LEU A 438 10.19 4.14 14.04
C LEU A 438 9.55 3.55 15.30
N HIS A 439 9.16 2.27 15.19
CA HIS A 439 8.64 1.43 16.26
C HIS A 439 9.50 0.17 16.39
N GLY A 440 10.65 0.31 17.05
CA GLY A 440 11.64 -0.74 17.27
C GLY A 440 11.67 -1.27 18.71
N ARG A 441 12.58 -2.20 18.97
CA ARG A 441 12.82 -2.69 20.34
C ARG A 441 13.81 -1.79 21.08
N ARG A 442 14.76 -1.19 20.37
CA ARG A 442 15.80 -0.30 20.93
C ARG A 442 15.63 1.13 20.48
N ILE A 443 15.19 1.36 19.24
CA ILE A 443 14.95 2.69 18.69
C ILE A 443 13.45 2.94 18.49
N ASN A 444 12.98 4.08 18.99
CA ASN A 444 11.61 4.53 18.82
C ASN A 444 11.57 6.04 18.58
N GLY A 445 10.52 6.50 17.89
CA GLY A 445 10.22 7.91 17.66
C GLY A 445 10.40 8.38 16.22
N ARG A 446 10.22 9.68 16.03
CA ARG A 446 10.24 10.43 14.77
C ARG A 446 11.65 10.87 14.44
N TYR A 447 12.10 10.51 13.25
CA TYR A 447 13.41 10.83 12.71
C TYR A 447 13.26 11.46 11.33
N ALA A 448 14.13 12.44 11.05
CA ALA A 448 14.31 13.01 9.73
C ALA A 448 15.67 12.61 9.16
N LEU A 449 15.71 12.16 7.92
CA LEU A 449 16.90 12.08 7.10
C LEU A 449 16.83 13.18 6.05
N ILE A 450 17.80 14.09 6.06
CA ILE A 450 17.84 15.27 5.19
C ILE A 450 19.05 15.17 4.27
N GLN A 451 18.84 15.18 2.96
CA GLN A 451 19.92 15.15 1.99
C GLN A 451 20.68 16.48 2.00
N THR A 452 21.99 16.40 2.16
CA THR A 452 22.88 17.58 2.13
C THR A 452 23.53 17.75 0.77
N ASP A 453 24.14 16.69 0.24
CA ASP A 453 24.80 16.67 -1.07
C ASP A 453 24.96 15.24 -1.58
N GLY A 454 24.56 14.97 -2.83
CA GLY A 454 24.71 13.66 -3.46
C GLY A 454 24.21 12.50 -2.59
N ASP A 455 25.11 11.60 -2.18
CA ASP A 455 24.78 10.48 -1.30
C ASP A 455 24.89 10.80 0.21
N HIS A 456 25.24 12.02 0.60
CA HIS A 456 25.37 12.44 2.00
C HIS A 456 24.08 13.01 2.57
N TRP A 457 23.65 12.47 3.71
CA TRP A 457 22.44 12.82 4.45
C TRP A 457 22.77 13.07 5.93
N LEU A 458 21.91 13.80 6.60
CA LEU A 458 21.92 13.97 8.05
C LEU A 458 20.71 13.27 8.66
N ALA A 459 20.96 12.37 9.61
CA ALA A 459 19.93 11.79 10.45
C ALA A 459 19.74 12.66 11.71
N HIS A 460 18.51 13.05 11.98
CA HIS A 460 18.11 13.93 13.07
C HIS A 460 16.90 13.34 13.80
N ARG A 461 16.97 13.25 15.14
CA ARG A 461 15.80 12.91 15.97
C ARG A 461 14.98 14.18 16.19
N MET A 462 13.72 14.16 15.76
CA MET A 462 12.88 15.36 15.79
C MET A 462 12.34 15.66 17.19
N LYS A 463 12.12 16.94 17.50
CA LYS A 463 11.52 17.39 18.77
C LYS A 463 10.05 16.99 18.91
N ASP A 464 9.26 17.17 17.84
CA ASP A 464 7.84 16.80 17.83
C ASP A 464 7.67 15.31 17.53
N GLN A 465 7.31 14.54 18.54
CA GLN A 465 6.96 13.12 18.47
C GLN A 465 5.43 12.98 18.38
N PRO A 466 4.85 11.99 17.66
CA PRO A 466 3.41 11.85 17.62
C PRO A 466 2.97 11.29 18.98
N SER A 467 2.26 12.10 19.76
CA SER A 467 1.80 11.67 21.08
C SER A 467 0.61 10.74 20.91
N VAL A 468 0.78 9.46 21.24
CA VAL A 468 -0.36 8.61 21.63
C VAL A 468 -1.02 9.29 22.83
N ARG A 469 -2.30 9.64 22.75
CA ARG A 469 -2.96 10.36 23.86
C ARG A 469 -3.85 9.44 24.65
N ILE A 470 -4.03 9.74 25.93
CA ILE A 470 -4.93 8.97 26.81
C ILE A 470 -6.36 8.86 26.29
N GLN A 471 -6.83 9.84 25.50
CA GLN A 471 -8.18 9.82 24.91
C GLN A 471 -8.37 8.71 23.85
N ASP A 472 -7.28 8.12 23.34
CA ASP A 472 -7.34 6.99 22.41
C ASP A 472 -7.61 5.65 23.13
N PHE A 473 -7.68 5.66 24.47
CA PHE A 473 -7.86 4.46 25.30
C PHE A 473 -9.16 4.51 26.09
N ALA A 474 -9.69 3.31 26.37
CA ALA A 474 -10.81 3.11 27.27
C ALA A 474 -10.52 1.94 28.23
N PRO A 475 -10.94 2.00 29.50
CA PRO A 475 -10.73 0.90 30.45
C PRO A 475 -11.36 -0.43 29.99
N MET A 476 -10.63 -1.53 30.13
CA MET A 476 -11.13 -2.88 29.90
C MET A 476 -12.02 -3.33 31.07
N LEU A 477 -13.20 -3.87 30.77
CA LEU A 477 -14.20 -4.19 31.80
C LEU A 477 -14.15 -5.66 32.21
N ALA A 478 -14.05 -5.92 33.51
CA ALA A 478 -14.12 -7.27 34.07
C ALA A 478 -15.55 -7.82 34.06
N THR A 479 -15.68 -9.13 33.82
CA THR A 479 -16.94 -9.88 33.92
C THR A 479 -17.16 -10.33 35.36
N LEU A 480 -18.39 -10.19 35.88
CA LEU A 480 -18.73 -10.74 37.20
C LEU A 480 -18.77 -12.27 37.11
N GLY A 481 -18.07 -12.97 37.99
CA GLY A 481 -18.05 -14.44 38.00
C GLY A 481 -17.26 -15.00 39.18
N SER A 482 -17.44 -16.29 39.45
CA SER A 482 -16.73 -17.00 40.52
C SER A 482 -15.31 -17.35 40.09
N VAL A 483 -14.32 -17.07 40.94
CA VAL A 483 -12.90 -17.44 40.69
C VAL A 483 -12.49 -18.75 41.36
N ARG A 484 -13.39 -19.40 42.11
CA ARG A 484 -13.08 -20.57 42.97
C ARG A 484 -12.43 -21.76 42.25
N SER A 485 -12.63 -21.90 40.94
CA SER A 485 -12.08 -23.00 40.15
C SER A 485 -10.82 -22.61 39.35
N PHE A 486 -10.31 -21.40 39.51
CA PHE A 486 -9.16 -20.91 38.75
C PHE A 486 -7.85 -21.23 39.47
N THR A 487 -6.83 -21.58 38.68
CA THR A 487 -5.49 -21.93 39.17
C THR A 487 -4.46 -20.85 38.83
N ALA A 488 -3.46 -20.69 39.69
CA ALA A 488 -2.38 -19.71 39.56
C ALA A 488 -1.53 -19.87 38.28
N ASP A 489 -1.47 -21.09 37.73
CA ASP A 489 -0.76 -21.39 36.49
C ASP A 489 -1.32 -20.64 35.27
N LEU A 490 -2.65 -20.44 35.27
CA LEU A 490 -3.39 -19.85 34.15
C LEU A 490 -3.85 -18.42 34.45
N TRP A 491 -4.01 -18.08 35.72
CA TRP A 491 -4.55 -16.81 36.18
C TRP A 491 -3.64 -16.11 37.18
N ALA A 492 -3.52 -14.80 37.03
CA ALA A 492 -3.02 -13.91 38.06
C ALA A 492 -4.19 -13.43 38.92
N PHE A 493 -4.02 -13.36 40.24
CA PHE A 493 -5.03 -12.84 41.16
C PHE A 493 -4.57 -11.52 41.76
N GLU A 494 -5.48 -10.54 41.78
CA GLU A 494 -5.26 -9.20 42.33
C GLU A 494 -6.38 -8.82 43.28
N GLY A 495 -6.09 -7.89 44.20
CA GLY A 495 -7.13 -7.32 45.04
C GLY A 495 -8.15 -6.56 44.19
N LYS A 496 -9.44 -6.80 44.45
CA LYS A 496 -10.48 -5.87 44.04
C LYS A 496 -10.65 -4.83 45.14
N TYR A 497 -10.22 -3.61 44.85
CA TYR A 497 -10.33 -2.48 45.76
C TYR A 497 -11.63 -1.71 45.52
N ASP A 498 -11.94 -0.83 46.46
CA ASP A 498 -13.13 0.02 46.49
C ASP A 498 -12.73 1.49 46.29
N GLY A 499 -12.28 1.79 45.07
CA GLY A 499 -11.74 3.08 44.65
C GLY A 499 -12.28 3.55 43.30
N TYR A 500 -11.68 4.61 42.75
CA TYR A 500 -12.09 5.23 41.49
C TYR A 500 -11.13 4.89 40.37
N ARG A 501 -11.60 4.14 39.37
CA ARG A 501 -10.77 3.70 38.24
C ARG A 501 -10.41 4.86 37.32
N LEU A 502 -9.12 5.03 37.06
CA LEU A 502 -8.55 6.06 36.20
C LEU A 502 -7.56 5.47 35.20
N LEU A 503 -7.51 6.08 34.03
CA LEU A 503 -6.32 6.04 33.19
C LEU A 503 -5.42 7.23 33.56
N ILE A 504 -4.11 7.00 33.58
CA ILE A 504 -3.11 8.06 33.76
C ILE A 504 -2.19 8.10 32.55
N GLU A 505 -1.98 9.28 31.99
CA GLU A 505 -0.92 9.57 31.04
C GLU A 505 0.12 10.45 31.70
N ALA A 506 1.34 9.94 31.80
CA ALA A 506 2.52 10.73 32.13
C ALA A 506 3.35 10.88 30.85
N ASP A 507 3.57 12.11 30.41
CA ASP A 507 4.34 12.45 29.21
C ASP A 507 5.41 13.48 29.57
N HIS A 508 6.62 12.99 29.80
CA HIS A 508 7.81 13.79 30.05
C HIS A 508 7.60 14.92 31.07
N GLY A 509 7.05 14.58 32.24
CA GLY A 509 6.79 15.51 33.34
C GLY A 509 5.42 16.19 33.31
N ARG A 510 4.58 15.91 32.30
CA ARG A 510 3.16 16.29 32.29
C ARG A 510 2.31 15.11 32.73
N LEU A 511 1.28 15.36 33.53
CA LEU A 511 0.35 14.34 34.02
C LEU A 511 -1.08 14.69 33.63
N LEU A 512 -1.79 13.71 33.09
CA LEU A 512 -3.20 13.81 32.73
C LEU A 512 -3.94 12.59 33.28
N LEU A 513 -5.05 12.83 33.99
CA LEU A 513 -5.88 11.77 34.57
C LEU A 513 -7.26 11.75 33.89
N GLN A 514 -7.66 10.59 33.38
CA GLN A 514 -8.94 10.39 32.71
C GLN A 514 -9.79 9.37 33.48
N SER A 515 -11.02 9.76 33.80
CA SER A 515 -12.01 8.86 34.38
C SER A 515 -12.50 7.81 33.39
N ARG A 516 -13.17 6.78 33.89
CA ARG A 516 -13.81 5.74 33.06
C ARG A 516 -14.80 6.28 32.00
N ASN A 517 -15.37 7.46 32.21
CA ASN A 517 -16.32 8.10 31.29
C ASN A 517 -15.67 9.23 30.49
N ASP A 518 -14.35 9.14 30.27
CA ASP A 518 -13.55 10.03 29.42
C ASP A 518 -13.48 11.50 29.87
N ARG A 519 -13.79 11.76 31.15
CA ARG A 519 -13.66 13.08 31.77
C ARG A 519 -12.26 13.27 32.33
N ASP A 520 -11.62 14.39 32.00
CA ASP A 520 -10.40 14.86 32.66
C ASP A 520 -10.69 15.19 34.13
N VAL A 521 -9.96 14.54 35.02
CA VAL A 521 -10.07 14.69 36.49
C VAL A 521 -8.75 15.12 37.13
N THR A 522 -7.81 15.63 36.33
CA THR A 522 -6.46 15.99 36.80
C THR A 522 -6.49 16.99 37.95
N SER A 523 -7.33 18.02 37.83
CA SER A 523 -7.51 19.05 38.86
C SER A 523 -8.14 18.54 40.15
N GLU A 524 -8.80 17.38 40.13
CA GLU A 524 -9.46 16.80 41.29
C GLU A 524 -8.54 15.96 42.18
N PHE A 525 -7.39 15.54 41.65
CA PHE A 525 -6.43 14.68 42.33
C PHE A 525 -5.02 15.31 42.36
N PRO A 526 -4.86 16.51 42.94
CA PRO A 526 -3.56 17.20 42.96
C PRO A 526 -2.46 16.42 43.69
N GLN A 527 -2.83 15.50 44.59
CA GLN A 527 -1.89 14.62 45.30
C GLN A 527 -1.12 13.70 44.35
N LEU A 528 -1.69 13.38 43.20
CA LEU A 528 -1.10 12.48 42.21
C LEU A 528 -0.09 13.17 41.28
N HIS A 529 0.03 14.50 41.31
CA HIS A 529 1.04 15.24 40.55
C HIS A 529 2.49 14.82 40.89
N SER A 530 2.70 14.20 42.06
CA SER A 530 3.98 13.61 42.45
C SER A 530 4.46 12.51 41.48
N LEU A 531 3.55 11.87 40.74
CA LEU A 531 3.89 10.89 39.69
C LEU A 531 4.55 11.53 38.46
N ALA A 532 4.31 12.82 38.21
CA ALA A 532 4.82 13.51 37.03
C ALA A 532 6.36 13.54 36.96
N PRO A 533 7.09 13.98 38.01
CA PRO A 533 8.56 13.92 38.01
C PRO A 533 9.09 12.48 38.05
N VAL A 534 8.36 11.57 38.71
CA VAL A 534 8.75 10.16 38.84
C VAL A 534 8.77 9.45 37.49
N LEU A 535 7.84 9.81 36.59
CA LEU A 535 7.70 9.24 35.26
C LEU A 535 8.22 10.18 34.17
N ALA A 536 9.00 11.21 34.53
CA ALA A 536 9.41 12.27 33.60
C ALA A 536 10.37 11.81 32.49
N ASP A 537 11.05 10.69 32.66
CA ASP A 537 11.92 10.11 31.63
C ASP A 537 11.13 9.29 30.59
N HIS A 538 9.81 9.14 30.79
CA HIS A 538 8.97 8.28 29.99
C HIS A 538 7.71 8.99 29.46
N HIS A 539 7.16 8.43 28.38
CA HIS A 539 5.77 8.62 27.98
C HIS A 539 5.01 7.32 28.24
N VAL A 540 4.18 7.30 29.28
CA VAL A 540 3.49 6.10 29.76
C VAL A 540 2.00 6.34 29.92
N ILE A 541 1.21 5.33 29.55
CA ILE A 541 -0.24 5.28 29.82
C ILE A 541 -0.53 4.07 30.70
N LEU A 542 -1.07 4.31 31.88
CA LEU A 542 -1.38 3.33 32.92
C LEU A 542 -2.89 3.18 33.12
N ASP A 543 -3.31 1.97 33.48
CA ASP A 543 -4.65 1.68 33.97
C ASP A 543 -4.55 1.25 35.43
N GLY A 544 -5.33 1.90 36.28
CA GLY A 544 -5.23 1.72 37.71
C GLY A 544 -6.45 2.27 38.44
N GLU A 545 -6.32 2.28 39.76
CA GLU A 545 -7.37 2.72 40.66
C GLU A 545 -6.83 3.74 41.64
N VAL A 546 -7.55 4.83 41.82
CA VAL A 546 -7.29 5.77 42.90
C VAL A 546 -8.01 5.29 44.15
N VAL A 547 -7.25 5.09 45.21
CA VAL A 547 -7.76 4.63 46.50
C VAL A 547 -7.53 5.69 47.57
N ALA A 548 -8.48 5.82 48.48
CA ALA A 548 -8.32 6.59 49.70
C ALA A 548 -8.07 5.63 50.86
N LEU A 549 -6.92 5.74 51.51
CA LEU A 549 -6.57 4.90 52.64
C LEU A 549 -7.06 5.52 53.96
N ASP A 550 -7.62 4.67 54.82
CA ASP A 550 -7.88 5.03 56.21
C ASP A 550 -6.59 5.04 57.06
N PHE A 551 -6.73 5.33 58.37
CA PHE A 551 -5.59 5.38 59.30
C PHE A 551 -4.92 4.00 59.55
N HIS A 552 -5.54 2.91 59.07
CA HIS A 552 -4.97 1.56 59.09
C HIS A 552 -4.39 1.13 57.73
N GLY A 553 -4.40 2.02 56.72
CA GLY A 553 -3.90 1.71 55.39
C GLY A 553 -4.87 0.87 54.55
N VAL A 554 -6.15 0.79 54.93
CA VAL A 554 -7.18 0.04 54.19
C VAL A 554 -7.94 0.97 53.24
N PRO A 555 -8.14 0.60 51.96
CA PRO A 555 -8.96 1.38 51.04
C PRO A 555 -10.41 1.54 51.52
N ASN A 556 -10.92 2.77 51.54
CA ASN A 556 -12.27 3.10 51.99
C ASN A 556 -12.96 4.12 51.06
N PHE A 557 -14.04 3.70 50.39
CA PHE A 557 -14.77 4.51 49.42
C PHE A 557 -15.46 5.75 50.03
N HIS A 558 -15.93 5.67 51.27
CA HIS A 558 -16.51 6.82 51.96
C HIS A 558 -15.47 7.93 52.22
N ALA A 559 -14.22 7.56 52.46
CA ALA A 559 -13.11 8.51 52.61
C ALA A 559 -12.76 9.22 51.28
N MET A 560 -13.13 8.63 50.13
CA MET A 560 -12.94 9.19 48.80
C MET A 560 -14.03 10.21 48.38
N GLN A 561 -15.26 10.09 48.90
CA GLN A 561 -16.34 11.05 48.65
C GLN A 561 -16.19 12.34 49.46
N ASN A 562 -15.70 12.24 50.69
CA ASN A 562 -15.54 13.37 51.62
C ASN A 562 -14.13 13.99 51.54
N ARG A 563 -13.64 14.32 50.32
CA ARG A 563 -12.25 14.75 49.98
C ARG A 563 -11.65 15.94 50.79
N ALA A 564 -12.33 16.43 51.82
CA ALA A 564 -11.88 17.46 52.74
C ALA A 564 -11.34 16.84 54.05
N GLY A 565 -10.04 16.53 54.08
CA GLY A 565 -9.28 16.43 55.34
C GLY A 565 -8.58 15.10 55.63
N GLY A 566 -7.36 14.94 55.13
CA GLY A 566 -6.35 14.05 55.74
C GLY A 566 -6.27 12.60 55.23
N SER A 567 -7.11 12.16 54.29
CA SER A 567 -6.98 10.84 53.68
C SER A 567 -5.78 10.77 52.73
N ARG A 568 -4.95 9.72 52.87
CA ARG A 568 -3.83 9.44 51.96
C ARG A 568 -4.40 8.89 50.66
N ILE A 569 -4.33 9.68 49.60
CA ILE A 569 -4.79 9.32 48.26
C ILE A 569 -3.62 8.73 47.48
N GLU A 570 -3.82 7.54 46.92
CA GLU A 570 -2.80 6.84 46.14
C GLU A 570 -3.38 6.36 44.81
N PHE A 571 -2.52 6.28 43.79
CA PHE A 571 -2.83 5.59 42.55
C PHE A 571 -2.16 4.23 42.54
N TRP A 572 -2.96 3.18 42.44
CA TRP A 572 -2.51 1.80 42.36
C TRP A 572 -2.63 1.31 40.92
N ALA A 573 -1.51 1.20 40.23
CA ALA A 573 -1.43 0.75 38.85
C ALA A 573 -1.51 -0.78 38.78
N PHE A 574 -2.32 -1.30 37.86
CA PHE A 574 -2.45 -2.75 37.66
C PHE A 574 -2.34 -3.19 36.20
N ASP A 575 -2.23 -2.26 35.24
CA ASP A 575 -1.84 -2.56 33.87
C ASP A 575 -1.13 -1.36 33.21
N ILE A 576 -0.33 -1.64 32.18
CA ILE A 576 0.40 -0.64 31.38
C ILE A 576 0.00 -0.79 29.91
N LEU A 577 -0.51 0.29 29.34
CA LEU A 577 -1.13 0.30 28.00
C LEU A 577 -0.17 0.83 26.92
N HIS A 578 0.70 1.75 27.31
CA HIS A 578 1.68 2.39 26.44
C HIS A 578 2.96 2.71 27.23
N LEU A 579 4.12 2.56 26.59
CA LEU A 579 5.42 2.99 27.11
C LEU A 579 6.33 3.43 25.96
N ASP A 580 6.81 4.66 25.99
CA ASP A 580 7.83 5.26 25.10
C ASP A 580 7.63 4.98 23.61
N GLY A 581 6.43 5.27 23.10
CA GLY A 581 6.07 5.09 21.70
C GLY A 581 5.65 3.66 21.34
N ARG A 582 5.59 2.74 22.31
CA ARG A 582 5.17 1.36 22.12
C ARG A 582 3.81 1.08 22.76
N SER A 583 2.84 0.70 21.92
CA SER A 583 1.56 0.16 22.40
C SER A 583 1.75 -1.25 22.97
N LEU A 584 1.20 -1.48 24.16
CA LEU A 584 1.25 -2.77 24.85
C LEU A 584 -0.08 -3.52 24.78
N LEU A 585 -1.13 -2.97 24.15
CA LEU A 585 -2.47 -3.55 24.11
C LEU A 585 -2.50 -5.01 23.59
N GLY A 586 -1.70 -5.31 22.57
CA GLY A 586 -1.58 -6.65 21.97
C GLY A 586 -0.59 -7.59 22.67
N VAL A 587 0.13 -7.12 23.69
CA VAL A 587 1.10 -7.91 24.47
C VAL A 587 0.34 -8.74 25.51
N LYS A 588 0.85 -9.93 25.89
CA LYS A 588 0.21 -10.77 26.91
C LYS A 588 0.27 -10.13 28.30
N TYR A 589 -0.73 -10.40 29.15
CA TYR A 589 -0.81 -9.82 30.48
C TYR A 589 0.45 -10.08 31.31
N ARG A 590 1.00 -11.30 31.24
CA ARG A 590 2.26 -11.65 31.91
C ARG A 590 3.40 -10.69 31.60
N ASP A 591 3.57 -10.34 30.33
CA ASP A 591 4.67 -9.47 29.89
C ASP A 591 4.36 -7.99 30.23
N ARG A 592 3.10 -7.55 30.11
CA ARG A 592 2.70 -6.20 30.54
C ARG A 592 2.91 -6.01 32.03
N ARG A 593 2.49 -6.98 32.85
CA ARG A 593 2.67 -6.97 34.30
C ARG A 593 4.14 -6.85 34.68
N ARG A 594 5.01 -7.63 34.03
CA ARG A 594 6.46 -7.54 34.25
C ARG A 594 7.02 -6.16 33.92
N VAL A 595 6.62 -5.57 32.79
CA VAL A 595 7.04 -4.21 32.41
C VAL A 595 6.55 -3.18 33.43
N LEU A 596 5.31 -3.31 33.89
CA LEU A 596 4.74 -2.42 34.91
C LEU A 596 5.51 -2.53 36.24
N GLU A 597 5.84 -3.74 36.68
CA GLU A 597 6.64 -3.97 37.89
C GLU A 597 8.05 -3.41 37.74
N THR A 598 8.71 -3.62 36.60
CA THR A 598 10.04 -3.03 36.32
C THR A 598 9.99 -1.50 36.24
N LEU A 599 8.90 -0.92 35.72
CA LEU A 599 8.72 0.54 35.74
C LEU A 599 8.55 1.06 37.17
N ALA A 600 7.92 0.28 38.04
CA ALA A 600 7.75 0.63 39.46
C ALA A 600 9.05 0.47 40.25
N GLU A 601 9.95 -0.44 39.87
CA GLU A 601 11.26 -0.62 40.52
C GLU A 601 12.06 0.69 40.55
N GLY A 602 12.39 1.17 41.75
CA GLY A 602 13.16 2.40 41.93
C GLY A 602 12.36 3.70 41.75
N THR A 603 11.03 3.61 41.66
CA THR A 603 10.11 4.77 41.56
C THR A 603 9.06 4.74 42.68
N ASP A 604 8.32 5.83 42.86
CA ASP A 604 7.17 5.90 43.78
C ASP A 604 5.86 5.39 43.15
N LEU A 605 5.91 4.78 41.95
CA LEU A 605 4.74 4.19 41.32
C LEU A 605 4.30 2.93 42.07
N ILE A 606 3.08 2.93 42.60
CA ILE A 606 2.56 1.79 43.36
C ILE A 606 1.92 0.77 42.43
N VAL A 607 2.46 -0.44 42.43
CA VAL A 607 1.93 -1.61 41.74
C VAL A 607 1.61 -2.67 42.79
N PRO A 608 0.33 -2.89 43.15
CA PRO A 608 -0.01 -3.87 44.19
C PRO A 608 0.49 -5.26 43.82
N PRO A 609 1.01 -6.05 44.79
CA PRO A 609 1.49 -7.40 44.53
C PRO A 609 0.33 -8.31 44.10
N LEU A 610 0.67 -9.33 43.30
CA LEU A 610 -0.26 -10.41 43.01
C LEU A 610 -0.49 -11.24 44.27
N ILE A 611 -1.68 -11.83 44.38
CA ILE A 611 -2.03 -12.74 45.48
C ILE A 611 -1.54 -14.14 45.12
N ASP A 612 -0.77 -14.74 46.02
CA ASP A 612 -0.27 -16.11 45.86
C ASP A 612 -1.39 -17.14 46.04
N GLY A 613 -1.25 -18.27 45.34
CA GLY A 613 -2.19 -19.40 45.42
C GLY A 613 -3.31 -19.36 44.39
N ASP A 614 -4.21 -20.32 44.50
CA ASP A 614 -5.33 -20.49 43.57
C ASP A 614 -6.51 -19.57 43.96
N GLY A 615 -7.58 -19.58 43.15
CA GLY A 615 -8.75 -18.73 43.37
C GLY A 615 -9.34 -18.77 44.78
N PRO A 616 -9.46 -19.94 45.45
CA PRO A 616 -9.90 -20.03 46.84
C PRO A 616 -8.97 -19.32 47.83
N ASP A 617 -7.64 -19.43 47.64
CA ASP A 617 -6.64 -18.79 48.48
C ASP A 617 -6.71 -17.27 48.33
N ALA A 618 -6.83 -16.79 47.09
CA ALA A 618 -6.99 -15.38 46.79
C ALA A 618 -8.26 -14.78 47.43
N LEU A 619 -9.37 -15.51 47.41
CA LEU A 619 -10.61 -15.10 48.08
C LEU A 619 -10.45 -15.06 49.61
N ALA A 620 -9.78 -16.04 50.21
CA ALA A 620 -9.53 -16.06 51.64
C ALA A 620 -8.64 -14.87 52.06
N TYR A 621 -7.57 -14.62 51.30
CA TYR A 621 -6.63 -13.51 51.50
C TYR A 621 -7.33 -12.14 51.40
N SER A 622 -8.22 -11.99 50.41
CA SER A 622 -9.03 -10.79 50.21
C SER A 622 -9.99 -10.54 51.38
N ARG A 623 -10.63 -11.59 51.92
CA ARG A 623 -11.52 -11.49 53.10
C ARG A 623 -10.78 -11.10 54.37
N GLU A 624 -9.61 -11.68 54.61
CA GLU A 624 -8.75 -11.36 55.76
C GLU A 624 -8.40 -9.87 55.80
N ARG A 625 -8.13 -9.29 54.63
CA ARG A 625 -7.80 -7.87 54.45
C ARG A 625 -9.01 -6.96 54.27
N LYS A 626 -10.22 -7.51 54.36
CA LYS A 626 -11.49 -6.78 54.20
C LYS A 626 -11.60 -6.02 52.87
N TRP A 627 -11.02 -6.55 51.80
CA TRP A 627 -11.14 -5.98 50.46
C TRP A 627 -12.53 -6.25 49.86
N GLU A 628 -12.90 -5.52 48.80
CA GLU A 628 -14.19 -5.73 48.11
C GLU A 628 -14.27 -7.12 47.46
N GLY A 629 -13.13 -7.65 47.02
CA GLY A 629 -13.05 -8.97 46.38
C GLY A 629 -11.72 -9.26 45.71
N VAL A 630 -11.76 -10.04 44.64
CA VAL A 630 -10.61 -10.43 43.83
C VAL A 630 -10.89 -10.14 42.35
N VAL A 631 -9.87 -9.74 41.62
CA VAL A 631 -9.86 -9.72 40.15
C VAL A 631 -8.88 -10.78 39.66
N ALA A 632 -9.37 -11.75 38.90
CA ALA A 632 -8.54 -12.74 38.21
C ALA A 632 -8.31 -12.32 36.76
N LYS A 633 -7.05 -12.30 36.32
CA LYS A 633 -6.64 -11.95 34.95
C LYS A 633 -5.91 -13.13 34.32
N ARG A 634 -6.32 -13.57 33.13
CA ARG A 634 -5.59 -14.63 32.40
C ARG A 634 -4.20 -14.17 32.01
N TRP A 635 -3.17 -14.97 32.30
CA TRP A 635 -1.78 -14.66 31.97
C TRP A 635 -1.53 -14.39 30.49
N ASP A 636 -2.23 -15.11 29.63
CA ASP A 636 -2.08 -15.07 28.17
C ASP A 636 -2.96 -14.01 27.48
N SER A 637 -3.73 -13.22 28.24
CA SER A 637 -4.68 -12.28 27.67
C SER A 637 -4.08 -10.97 27.17
N THR A 638 -4.61 -10.46 26.07
CA THR A 638 -4.34 -9.10 25.58
C THR A 638 -5.30 -8.11 26.25
N TYR A 639 -4.93 -6.84 26.28
CA TYR A 639 -5.80 -5.78 26.76
C TYR A 639 -6.81 -5.40 25.67
N GLN A 640 -8.08 -5.26 26.02
CA GLN A 640 -9.17 -4.97 25.08
C GLN A 640 -9.90 -3.69 25.51
N PRO A 641 -9.47 -2.51 25.02
CA PRO A 641 -10.04 -1.24 25.44
C PRO A 641 -11.55 -1.17 25.24
N GLY A 642 -12.26 -0.68 26.26
CA GLY A 642 -13.72 -0.50 26.24
C GLY A 642 -14.55 -1.78 26.18
N ARG A 643 -13.94 -2.97 26.09
CA ARG A 643 -14.67 -4.24 26.00
C ARG A 643 -14.80 -4.90 27.37
N ARG A 644 -15.96 -5.53 27.58
CA ARG A 644 -16.13 -6.50 28.66
C ARG A 644 -15.56 -7.84 28.24
N SER A 645 -14.69 -8.41 29.06
CA SER A 645 -13.95 -9.63 28.72
C SER A 645 -14.08 -10.68 29.80
N SER A 646 -14.15 -11.94 29.38
CA SER A 646 -14.05 -13.11 30.25
C SER A 646 -12.61 -13.42 30.66
N ALA A 647 -11.62 -12.74 30.08
CA ALA A 647 -10.23 -12.86 30.50
C ALA A 647 -9.93 -12.13 31.82
N TRP A 648 -10.82 -11.21 32.23
CA TRP A 648 -10.79 -10.50 33.50
C TRP A 648 -12.08 -10.84 34.24
N ILE A 649 -11.99 -11.62 35.32
CA ILE A 649 -13.13 -12.01 36.13
C ILE A 649 -13.04 -11.29 37.48
N LYS A 650 -14.12 -10.66 37.92
CA LYS A 650 -14.22 -10.09 39.27
C LYS A 650 -15.18 -10.93 40.11
N ASP A 651 -14.74 -11.26 41.31
CA ASP A 651 -15.52 -11.99 42.32
C ASP A 651 -15.54 -11.14 43.60
N LYS A 652 -16.73 -10.83 44.11
CA LYS A 652 -16.90 -9.94 45.27
C LYS A 652 -17.06 -10.76 46.54
N ASN A 653 -16.45 -10.30 47.64
CA ASN A 653 -16.63 -10.93 48.95
C ASN A 653 -18.06 -10.78 49.48
N TRP A 654 -18.72 -9.68 49.12
CA TRP A 654 -20.06 -9.31 49.58
C TRP A 654 -20.99 -9.16 48.37
N ASN A 655 -22.07 -9.94 48.35
CA ASN A 655 -23.16 -9.74 47.41
C ASN A 655 -24.09 -8.67 47.95
N THR A 656 -23.78 -7.39 47.70
CA THR A 656 -24.80 -6.35 47.83
C THR A 656 -25.80 -6.51 46.69
N GLN A 657 -27.05 -6.89 47.02
CA GLN A 657 -28.19 -6.73 46.12
C GLN A 657 -28.34 -5.23 45.84
N GLU A 658 -28.08 -4.80 44.60
CA GLU A 658 -28.63 -3.54 44.13
C GLU A 658 -30.15 -3.72 44.08
N ILE A 659 -30.85 -3.04 44.98
CA ILE A 659 -32.29 -2.81 44.84
C ILE A 659 -32.43 -1.89 43.63
N VAL A 660 -33.01 -2.43 42.55
CA VAL A 660 -33.31 -1.73 41.29
C VAL A 660 -34.37 -0.66 41.52
#